data_AF-A0A4T2A2Q6-F1
#
_entry.id   AF-A0A4T2A2Q6-F1
#
_cell.length_a   1.000
_cell.length_b   1.000
_cell.length_c   1.000
_cell.angle_alpha   90.00
_cell.angle_beta   90.00
_cell.angle_gamma   90.00
#
_symmetry.space_group_name_H-M   'P 1'
#
loop_
_entity.id
_entity.type
_entity.pdbx_description
1 polymer ?
#
loop_
_entity_poly.entity_id
_entity_poly.type
_entity_poly.pdbx_seq_one_letter_code
_entity_poly.pdbx_strand_id
1 'polypeptide(L)'
;MSDSAKTNKVEALECPLRGHWISFRLVDEHGNGLPYAGLPYVLHDSQGQKFEGSLDSDGFARVGGFYCGPVVLDISALDAGDLDPWYKVLTIRKAYKLPLTALQVAAEQSPTGPRRADGKTYLAEERAMREKARFLRVEVSDFAEVTSHLPRSNSAWHPRPSVTLKQSAGLAKEQLGTALAPNQHHVLEVKALRAYRPLLSLSKEFNALDAYQFALMATQSYGPFNLPLDEDPKGEAKPPYSVPGTLGHVLDTTLAHCAEPDTFGGATPYHLLTEEVPYSKRLEIVPHDNEHYAGLSEERSTPQAVHFLHQPANTLRGTLGEAQAFITHDDRMVLIVARGTQELADWVRDVNATQVPNEAGEGQAHHGFQESFKAVRDFVVPYLDAFHRTQKIVVCGHSLGGAIALLMAEWIRNNWSEDVLLYTYGSPRAGDEAFVKGAGALTHHRIVNHNDLIPTVPAPWMDTKGAMLWPGAAALIGGSTGVGALLFLAGMYNFSGDDYQHHGQQWHFMPLPQAGGPPTSVLWKPGCAGIEQATCARYNYLALKGDMPERNGLSVLDHTMLGGYIPACHATLLRWQESLKRGGSTLTNLEQKWLSDEIETYGKKLRRWKNVTWSQYKNDPRNRSIPTWDLRRNYQEAKAAIEEDVTVEIDKLDMTLQRLALLAKQPITSSAVYGQAKNHLEFEKLVAHWLAHNENRKTPQLARIPGPSRHQYA
;
A
#
# COMPACT_ATOMS: atom_id res chain seq x y z
N MET A 1 88.83 35.45 2.25
CA MET A 1 88.24 35.62 3.59
C MET A 1 87.37 36.87 3.58
N SER A 2 86.07 36.70 3.37
CA SER A 2 85.09 37.72 3.71
C SER A 2 83.84 37.00 4.17
N ASP A 3 83.60 37.04 5.48
CA ASP A 3 82.32 36.65 6.08
C ASP A 3 81.21 37.50 5.48
N SER A 4 80.18 36.86 4.93
CA SER A 4 78.88 37.50 4.76
C SER A 4 77.89 36.84 5.72
N ALA A 5 77.27 37.71 6.51
CA ALA A 5 76.45 37.41 7.67
C ALA A 5 75.22 36.55 7.31
N LYS A 6 75.01 35.49 8.08
CA LYS A 6 73.70 34.85 8.21
C LYS A 6 72.78 35.82 8.96
N THR A 7 71.93 36.52 8.23
CA THR A 7 70.79 37.22 8.82
C THR A 7 69.74 36.21 9.24
N ASN A 8 69.54 36.08 10.55
CA ASN A 8 68.37 35.44 11.13
C ASN A 8 67.12 36.18 10.62
N LYS A 9 66.37 35.54 9.71
CA LYS A 9 64.97 35.93 9.45
C LYS A 9 64.21 35.67 10.74
N VAL A 10 63.95 36.74 11.49
CA VAL A 10 62.84 36.76 12.44
C VAL A 10 61.59 36.57 11.59
N GLU A 11 60.96 35.40 11.68
CA GLU A 11 59.58 35.23 11.21
C GLU A 11 58.74 36.25 11.97
N ALA A 12 58.37 37.33 11.29
CA ALA A 12 57.38 38.25 11.79
C ALA A 12 56.08 37.47 11.92
N LEU A 13 55.71 37.13 13.16
CA LEU A 13 54.37 36.65 13.49
C LEU A 13 53.42 37.83 13.22
N GLU A 14 52.89 37.89 12.00
CA GLU A 14 51.81 38.82 11.67
C GLU A 14 50.60 38.46 12.53
N CYS A 15 50.27 39.32 13.49
CA CYS A 15 49.11 39.14 14.34
C CYS A 15 47.85 39.27 13.46
N PRO A 16 47.00 38.24 13.34
CA PRO A 16 45.86 38.29 12.45
C PRO A 16 44.88 39.39 12.91
N LEU A 17 44.48 40.25 11.97
CA LEU A 17 43.59 41.38 12.23
C LEU A 17 42.23 40.89 12.77
N ARG A 18 41.64 41.65 13.70
CA ARG A 18 40.31 41.39 14.27
C ARG A 18 39.38 42.58 14.03
N GLY A 19 38.08 42.36 14.23
CA GLY A 19 37.06 43.41 14.21
C GLY A 19 35.97 43.22 13.16
N HIS A 20 36.02 42.11 12.42
CA HIS A 20 34.92 41.73 11.55
C HIS A 20 33.67 41.36 12.38
N TRP A 21 32.51 41.57 11.78
CA TRP A 21 31.22 41.18 12.31
C TRP A 21 30.42 40.39 11.29
N ILE A 22 29.41 39.65 11.73
CA ILE A 22 28.46 38.99 10.87
C ILE A 22 27.10 38.98 11.55
N SER A 23 26.04 39.02 10.75
CA SER A 23 24.72 38.63 11.22
C SER A 23 24.04 37.75 10.21
N PHE A 24 23.21 36.83 10.68
CA PHE A 24 22.49 35.91 9.83
C PHE A 24 21.12 35.62 10.42
N ARG A 25 20.17 35.29 9.55
CA ARG A 25 18.83 34.86 9.91
C ARG A 25 18.48 33.60 9.14
N LEU A 26 18.04 32.56 9.84
CA LEU A 26 17.38 31.42 9.20
C LEU A 26 15.91 31.75 9.02
N VAL A 27 15.39 31.48 7.83
CA VAL A 27 13.97 31.63 7.52
C VAL A 27 13.48 30.42 6.73
N ASP A 28 12.20 30.11 6.86
CA ASP A 28 11.55 29.07 6.05
C ASP A 28 11.22 29.61 4.64
N GLU A 29 10.62 28.75 3.82
CA GLU A 29 10.21 29.11 2.45
C GLU A 29 9.12 30.22 2.41
N HIS A 30 8.51 30.57 3.56
CA HIS A 30 7.58 31.68 3.73
C HIS A 30 8.25 32.96 4.24
N GLY A 31 9.56 32.93 4.48
CA GLY A 31 10.32 34.04 5.05
C GLY A 31 10.09 34.21 6.56
N ASN A 32 9.59 33.21 7.28
CA ASN A 32 9.40 33.25 8.72
C ASN A 32 10.61 32.64 9.44
N GLY A 33 11.17 33.35 10.44
CA GLY A 33 12.29 32.88 11.24
C GLY A 33 11.89 32.10 12.49
N LEU A 34 10.61 32.17 12.89
CA LEU A 34 10.08 31.52 14.10
C LEU A 34 10.39 30.01 14.19
N PRO A 35 10.30 29.20 13.11
CA PRO A 35 10.60 27.77 13.18
C PRO A 35 12.03 27.44 13.64
N TYR A 36 12.96 28.39 13.47
CA TYR A 36 14.38 28.23 13.78
C TYR A 36 14.78 28.92 15.10
N ALA A 37 13.80 29.43 15.85
CA ALA A 37 14.05 30.09 17.12
C ALA A 37 14.73 29.14 18.13
N GLY A 38 15.73 29.65 18.86
CA GLY A 38 16.44 28.89 19.88
C GLY A 38 17.44 27.86 19.36
N LEU A 39 17.55 27.66 18.04
CA LEU A 39 18.53 26.71 17.50
C LEU A 39 19.96 27.11 17.89
N PRO A 40 20.76 26.16 18.40
CA PRO A 40 22.17 26.41 18.69
C PRO A 40 22.97 26.54 17.40
N TYR A 41 23.97 27.42 17.39
CA TYR A 41 24.92 27.56 16.29
C TYR A 41 26.35 27.65 16.81
N VAL A 42 27.29 27.28 15.95
CA VAL A 42 28.72 27.47 16.13
C VAL A 42 29.28 28.19 14.90
N LEU A 43 30.00 29.29 15.11
CA LEU A 43 30.75 29.98 14.07
C LEU A 43 32.24 29.70 14.24
N HIS A 44 32.90 29.34 13.14
CA HIS A 44 34.34 29.16 13.06
C HIS A 44 34.93 30.25 12.18
N ASP A 45 35.86 31.04 12.73
CA ASP A 45 36.55 32.08 11.95
C ASP A 45 37.81 31.59 11.22
N SER A 46 38.46 32.49 10.49
CA SER A 46 39.62 32.15 9.65
C SER A 46 40.81 31.55 10.42
N GLN A 47 40.88 31.78 11.74
CA GLN A 47 41.89 31.23 12.65
C GLN A 47 41.37 30.03 13.46
N GLY A 48 40.17 29.52 13.14
CA GLY A 48 39.55 28.39 13.82
C GLY A 48 38.97 28.73 15.19
N GLN A 49 38.87 30.01 15.56
CA GLN A 49 38.23 30.42 16.81
C GLN A 49 36.72 30.13 16.73
N LYS A 50 36.18 29.50 17.77
CA LYS A 50 34.76 29.15 17.89
C LYS A 50 33.97 30.25 18.60
N PHE A 51 32.77 30.51 18.10
CA PHE A 51 31.77 31.38 18.71
C PHE A 51 30.43 30.65 18.75
N GLU A 52 29.98 30.33 19.95
CA GLU A 52 28.76 29.54 20.18
C GLU A 52 27.62 30.45 20.65
N GLY A 53 26.40 30.13 20.27
CA GLY A 53 25.21 30.84 20.71
C GLY A 53 23.93 30.15 20.27
N SER A 54 22.80 30.83 20.47
CA SER A 54 21.49 30.37 20.01
C SER A 54 20.79 31.49 19.23
N LEU A 55 19.96 31.10 18.27
CA LEU A 55 19.13 32.03 17.52
C LEU A 55 18.04 32.64 18.40
N ASP A 56 17.71 33.90 18.17
CA ASP A 56 16.61 34.58 18.85
C ASP A 56 15.22 34.08 18.37
N SER A 57 14.15 34.70 18.88
CA SER A 57 12.77 34.33 18.55
C SER A 57 12.37 34.49 17.07
N ASP A 58 13.19 35.17 16.26
CA ASP A 58 12.97 35.39 14.83
C ASP A 58 14.11 34.76 14.00
N GLY A 59 14.78 33.75 14.56
CA GLY A 59 15.80 32.97 13.88
C GLY A 59 17.10 33.75 13.59
N PHE A 60 17.38 34.83 14.33
CA PHE A 60 18.51 35.73 14.07
C PHE A 60 19.63 35.63 15.09
N ALA A 61 20.85 35.87 14.60
CA ALA A 61 22.04 36.06 15.42
C ALA A 61 22.98 37.11 14.81
N ARG A 62 23.74 37.77 15.69
CA ARG A 62 24.82 38.68 15.33
C ARG A 62 26.04 38.43 16.21
N VAL A 63 27.19 38.27 15.57
CA VAL A 63 28.48 38.01 16.23
C VAL A 63 29.52 39.00 15.69
N GLY A 64 30.43 39.45 16.55
CA GLY A 64 31.46 40.41 16.17
C GLY A 64 32.77 40.20 16.93
N GLY A 65 33.83 40.85 16.46
CA GLY A 65 35.15 40.80 17.10
C GLY A 65 35.98 39.57 16.74
N PHE A 66 35.61 38.82 15.70
CA PHE A 66 36.35 37.67 15.21
C PHE A 66 37.47 38.09 14.23
N TYR A 67 38.35 37.13 13.90
CA TYR A 67 39.47 37.37 12.99
C TYR A 67 39.01 37.67 11.56
N CYS A 68 39.71 38.59 10.89
CA CYS A 68 39.32 39.02 9.55
C CYS A 68 39.34 37.85 8.55
N GLY A 69 38.21 37.66 7.86
CA GLY A 69 38.03 36.63 6.84
C GLY A 69 36.59 36.09 6.81
N PRO A 70 36.29 35.17 5.89
CA PRO A 70 35.06 34.38 5.90
C PRO A 70 34.93 33.56 7.18
N VAL A 71 33.69 33.27 7.56
CA VAL A 71 33.36 32.39 8.71
C VAL A 71 32.56 31.20 8.22
N VAL A 72 32.72 30.04 8.85
CA VAL A 72 31.89 28.86 8.62
C VAL A 72 30.86 28.75 9.73
N LEU A 73 29.59 28.73 9.34
CA LEU A 73 28.43 28.56 10.19
C LEU A 73 28.03 27.09 10.24
N ASP A 74 28.02 26.54 11.44
CA ASP A 74 27.57 25.18 11.77
C ASP A 74 26.31 25.25 12.64
N ILE A 75 25.29 24.46 12.27
CA ILE A 75 23.99 24.32 12.97
C ILE A 75 23.62 22.82 13.04
N SER A 76 24.64 21.97 13.17
CA SER A 76 24.54 20.51 13.14
C SER A 76 24.15 19.85 14.47
N ALA A 77 23.83 20.65 15.49
CA ALA A 77 23.54 20.13 16.82
C ALA A 77 22.46 19.04 16.76
N LEU A 78 22.77 17.87 17.33
CA LEU A 78 21.85 16.74 17.37
C LEU A 78 20.68 17.07 18.30
N ASP A 79 19.48 16.67 17.90
CA ASP A 79 18.28 16.81 18.71
C ASP A 79 17.37 15.60 18.53
N ALA A 80 16.95 15.02 19.65
CA ALA A 80 15.95 13.96 19.65
C ALA A 80 14.52 14.51 19.51
N GLY A 81 14.35 15.84 19.64
CA GLY A 81 13.10 16.59 19.55
C GLY A 81 12.17 16.31 20.73
N ASP A 82 11.72 17.35 21.44
CA ASP A 82 10.65 17.21 22.46
C ASP A 82 9.24 17.40 21.87
N LEU A 83 9.15 17.80 20.60
CA LEU A 83 7.89 18.13 19.92
C LEU A 83 7.01 16.92 19.60
N ASP A 84 7.63 15.81 19.19
CA ASP A 84 6.93 14.60 18.77
C ASP A 84 7.72 13.35 19.20
N PRO A 85 7.09 12.38 19.91
CA PRO A 85 7.73 11.12 20.28
C PRO A 85 8.35 10.34 19.10
N TRP A 86 7.85 10.53 17.87
CA TRP A 86 8.37 9.89 16.67
C TRP A 86 9.86 10.22 16.43
N TYR A 87 10.28 11.47 16.63
CA TYR A 87 11.68 11.86 16.46
C TYR A 87 12.61 11.13 17.44
N LYS A 88 12.15 10.93 18.68
CA LYS A 88 12.87 10.13 19.68
C LYS A 88 13.02 8.68 19.22
N VAL A 89 11.97 8.07 18.67
CA VAL A 89 12.01 6.69 18.15
C VAL A 89 13.09 6.54 17.07
N LEU A 90 13.18 7.48 16.13
CA LEU A 90 14.16 7.45 15.02
C LEU A 90 15.61 7.56 15.49
N THR A 91 15.87 8.28 16.58
CA THR A 91 17.22 8.48 17.14
C THR A 91 17.67 7.35 18.08
N ILE A 92 16.75 6.50 18.55
CA ILE A 92 17.07 5.40 19.49
C ILE A 92 16.85 4.00 18.93
N ARG A 93 16.28 3.86 17.71
CA ARG A 93 16.08 2.53 17.10
C ARG A 93 17.41 1.79 16.90
N LYS A 94 17.37 0.47 17.07
CA LYS A 94 18.57 -0.40 17.07
C LYS A 94 19.21 -0.51 15.69
N ALA A 95 18.40 -0.62 14.63
CA ALA A 95 18.86 -0.68 13.25
C ALA A 95 18.54 0.62 12.52
N TYR A 96 19.44 1.05 11.63
CA TYR A 96 19.30 2.28 10.84
C TYR A 96 19.01 3.54 11.67
N LYS A 97 19.68 3.71 12.82
CA LYS A 97 19.53 4.89 13.68
C LYS A 97 19.76 6.18 12.88
N LEU A 98 18.85 7.14 12.99
CA LEU A 98 18.96 8.41 12.26
C LEU A 98 19.62 9.48 13.15
N PRO A 99 20.70 10.13 12.70
CA PRO A 99 21.33 11.25 13.41
C PRO A 99 20.58 12.55 13.12
N LEU A 100 19.40 12.71 13.71
CA LEU A 100 18.56 13.89 13.52
C LEU A 100 19.21 15.13 14.14
N THR A 101 19.31 16.21 13.35
CA THR A 101 19.76 17.53 13.83
C THR A 101 18.58 18.40 14.24
N ALA A 102 18.80 19.35 15.16
CA ALA A 102 17.81 20.35 15.54
C ALA A 102 17.31 21.14 14.33
N LEU A 103 18.21 21.46 13.40
CA LEU A 103 17.85 22.08 12.12
C LEU A 103 16.94 21.19 11.27
N GLN A 104 17.17 19.88 11.24
CA GLN A 104 16.30 18.92 10.55
C GLN A 104 14.89 18.96 11.15
N VAL A 105 14.78 18.80 12.47
CA VAL A 105 13.47 18.80 13.16
C VAL A 105 12.73 20.11 12.92
N ALA A 106 13.42 21.25 12.98
CA ALA A 106 12.85 22.57 12.68
C ALA A 106 12.38 22.70 11.22
N ALA A 107 13.20 22.29 10.24
CA ALA A 107 12.86 22.35 8.82
C ALA A 107 11.67 21.46 8.45
N GLU A 108 11.44 20.38 9.19
CA GLU A 108 10.28 19.51 9.02
C GLU A 108 8.96 20.11 9.53
N GLN A 109 9.02 21.09 10.46
CA GLN A 109 7.84 21.81 10.94
C GLN A 109 7.34 22.88 9.96
N SER A 110 8.17 23.28 8.99
CA SER A 110 7.82 24.29 7.99
C SER A 110 7.17 23.64 6.76
N PRO A 111 5.95 24.07 6.35
CA PRO A 111 5.35 23.62 5.11
C PRO A 111 6.11 24.18 3.89
N THR A 112 5.92 23.56 2.72
CA THR A 112 6.46 24.09 1.47
C THR A 112 5.92 25.49 1.16
N GLY A 113 6.79 26.38 0.72
CA GLY A 113 6.46 27.76 0.40
C GLY A 113 5.93 27.94 -1.02
N PRO A 114 5.28 29.08 -1.31
CA PRO A 114 4.76 29.38 -2.63
C PRO A 114 5.90 29.57 -3.63
N ARG A 115 5.75 28.98 -4.82
CA ARG A 115 6.76 28.97 -5.88
C ARG A 115 6.33 29.84 -7.07
N ARG A 116 7.29 30.53 -7.69
CA ARG A 116 7.14 31.20 -8.99
C ARG A 116 7.07 30.16 -10.11
N ALA A 117 6.80 30.62 -11.33
CA ALA A 117 6.73 29.76 -12.52
C ALA A 117 8.04 29.00 -12.82
N ASP A 118 9.19 29.48 -12.32
CA ASP A 118 10.49 28.81 -12.41
C ASP A 118 10.73 27.77 -11.29
N GLY A 119 9.73 27.48 -10.47
CA GLY A 119 9.79 26.53 -9.35
C GLY A 119 10.49 27.06 -8.10
N LYS A 120 10.92 28.33 -8.08
CA LYS A 120 11.62 28.93 -6.94
C LYS A 120 10.65 29.61 -6.00
N THR A 121 10.87 29.42 -4.70
CA THR A 121 10.24 30.20 -3.64
C THR A 121 10.65 31.67 -3.73
N TYR A 122 9.88 32.58 -3.14
CA TYR A 122 10.14 34.03 -3.29
C TYR A 122 9.97 34.87 -2.03
N LEU A 123 9.20 34.42 -1.03
CA LEU A 123 8.91 35.21 0.17
C LEU A 123 10.16 35.44 1.03
N ALA A 124 11.02 34.44 1.16
CA ALA A 124 12.30 34.57 1.85
C ALA A 124 13.25 35.57 1.14
N GLU A 125 13.24 35.59 -0.20
CA GLU A 125 14.01 36.54 -1.00
C GLU A 125 13.50 37.98 -0.80
N GLU A 126 12.18 38.19 -0.81
CA GLU A 126 11.56 39.49 -0.53
C GLU A 126 11.88 40.00 0.88
N ARG A 127 11.94 39.09 1.86
CA ARG A 127 12.40 39.43 3.21
C ARG A 127 13.86 39.88 3.20
N ALA A 128 14.75 39.15 2.54
CA ALA A 128 16.15 39.53 2.41
C ALA A 128 16.32 40.91 1.77
N MET A 129 15.52 41.24 0.75
CA MET A 129 15.51 42.57 0.13
C MET A 129 15.11 43.67 1.13
N ARG A 130 14.08 43.44 1.95
CA ARG A 130 13.65 44.38 3.01
C ARG A 130 14.72 44.59 4.08
N GLU A 131 15.42 43.52 4.47
CA GLU A 131 16.51 43.56 5.45
C GLU A 131 17.85 44.04 4.85
N LYS A 132 17.92 44.32 3.54
CA LYS A 132 19.15 44.64 2.79
C LYS A 132 20.24 43.58 3.02
N ALA A 133 19.83 42.32 3.07
CA ALA A 133 20.66 41.17 3.38
C ALA A 133 21.17 40.47 2.11
N ARG A 134 22.28 39.73 2.24
CA ARG A 134 22.68 38.72 1.26
C ARG A 134 21.77 37.52 1.39
N PHE A 135 21.01 37.24 0.34
CA PHE A 135 20.14 36.08 0.26
C PHE A 135 20.91 34.82 -0.17
N LEU A 136 20.72 33.72 0.55
CA LEU A 136 21.26 32.40 0.22
C LEU A 136 20.22 31.32 0.53
N ARG A 137 20.32 30.19 -0.16
CA ARG A 137 19.48 29.01 0.00
C ARG A 137 20.29 27.85 0.53
N VAL A 138 19.84 27.27 1.63
CA VAL A 138 20.54 26.19 2.33
C VAL A 138 19.60 25.01 2.56
N GLU A 139 20.18 23.82 2.56
CA GLU A 139 19.51 22.56 2.86
C GLU A 139 20.05 22.00 4.17
N VAL A 140 19.28 21.16 4.85
CA VAL A 140 19.74 20.49 6.08
C VAL A 140 21.03 19.70 5.82
N SER A 141 21.18 19.12 4.63
CA SER A 141 22.40 18.41 4.21
C SER A 141 23.65 19.28 4.14
N ASP A 142 23.53 20.61 4.07
CA ASP A 142 24.69 21.51 4.13
C ASP A 142 25.32 21.55 5.54
N PHE A 143 24.58 21.09 6.56
CA PHE A 143 24.96 21.12 7.98
C PHE A 143 24.91 19.74 8.65
N ALA A 144 24.77 18.66 7.89
CA ALA A 144 24.69 17.31 8.45
C ALA A 144 25.92 16.50 8.07
N GLU A 145 26.55 15.83 9.04
CA GLU A 145 27.68 14.93 8.79
C GLU A 145 27.24 13.68 8.02
N VAL A 146 26.12 13.08 8.44
CA VAL A 146 25.49 11.94 7.76
C VAL A 146 24.28 12.46 7.00
N THR A 147 24.27 12.23 5.68
CA THR A 147 23.23 12.76 4.77
C THR A 147 22.44 11.69 4.04
N SER A 148 22.79 10.42 4.23
CA SER A 148 22.20 9.29 3.52
C SER A 148 20.72 9.06 3.84
N HIS A 149 20.23 9.59 4.97
CA HIS A 149 18.81 9.59 5.34
C HIS A 149 18.03 10.84 4.92
N LEU A 150 18.70 11.86 4.37
CA LEU A 150 18.09 13.11 3.93
C LEU A 150 17.75 13.04 2.42
N PRO A 151 16.79 13.85 1.94
CA PRO A 151 16.57 13.97 0.50
C PRO A 151 17.82 14.52 -0.17
N ARG A 152 17.99 14.20 -1.45
CA ARG A 152 19.18 14.64 -2.18
C ARG A 152 19.21 16.16 -2.32
N SER A 153 20.43 16.69 -2.25
CA SER A 153 20.67 18.10 -2.44
C SER A 153 20.24 18.55 -3.84
N ASN A 154 19.48 19.64 -3.91
CA ASN A 154 19.07 20.22 -5.17
C ASN A 154 20.10 21.26 -5.62
N SER A 155 21.07 20.84 -6.43
CA SER A 155 22.14 21.69 -6.95
C SER A 155 21.62 22.87 -7.78
N ALA A 156 20.44 22.78 -8.39
CA ALA A 156 19.83 23.85 -9.18
C ALA A 156 19.16 24.94 -8.31
N TRP A 157 19.04 24.74 -7.00
CA TRP A 157 18.32 25.63 -6.09
C TRP A 157 19.19 26.79 -5.60
N HIS A 158 19.42 27.76 -6.48
CA HIS A 158 20.27 28.94 -6.26
C HIS A 158 19.51 30.18 -5.75
N PRO A 159 20.19 31.15 -5.09
CA PRO A 159 21.64 31.23 -4.85
C PRO A 159 22.11 30.35 -3.68
N ARG A 160 23.10 29.48 -3.91
CA ARG A 160 23.70 28.64 -2.86
C ARG A 160 24.89 29.36 -2.22
N PRO A 161 25.30 28.99 -0.99
CA PRO A 161 26.56 29.45 -0.42
C PRO A 161 27.77 29.14 -1.32
N SER A 162 28.78 30.01 -1.27
CA SER A 162 29.93 29.90 -2.16
C SER A 162 30.94 28.86 -1.67
N VAL A 163 31.17 27.82 -2.48
CA VAL A 163 32.22 26.82 -2.24
C VAL A 163 33.60 27.47 -2.21
N THR A 164 33.87 28.41 -3.12
CA THR A 164 35.13 29.18 -3.16
C THR A 164 35.33 30.00 -1.88
N LEU A 165 34.25 30.57 -1.33
CA LEU A 165 34.30 31.29 -0.04
C LEU A 165 34.62 30.34 1.12
N LYS A 166 34.09 29.11 1.11
CA LYS A 166 34.43 28.09 2.11
C LYS A 166 35.90 27.67 2.01
N GLN A 167 36.42 27.50 0.80
CA GLN A 167 37.83 27.19 0.57
C GLN A 167 38.79 28.30 1.04
N SER A 168 38.33 29.56 1.07
CA SER A 168 39.12 30.70 1.57
C SER A 168 38.91 31.02 3.06
N ALA A 169 38.18 30.19 3.80
CA ALA A 169 37.88 30.39 5.23
C ALA A 169 39.03 29.98 6.18
N GLY A 170 40.28 29.91 5.69
CA GLY A 170 41.45 29.58 6.52
C GLY A 170 41.32 28.22 7.22
N LEU A 171 41.53 28.18 8.54
CA LEU A 171 41.41 26.96 9.34
C LEU A 171 39.96 26.44 9.45
N ALA A 172 38.96 27.30 9.22
CA ALA A 172 37.56 26.90 9.27
C ALA A 172 37.09 26.12 8.04
N LYS A 173 37.85 26.07 6.95
CA LYS A 173 37.41 25.44 5.68
C LYS A 173 37.00 23.96 5.81
N GLU A 174 37.63 23.23 6.74
CA GLU A 174 37.40 21.80 6.99
C GLU A 174 36.23 21.57 7.99
N GLN A 175 35.65 22.62 8.54
CA GLN A 175 34.53 22.51 9.48
C GLN A 175 33.21 22.23 8.75
N LEU A 176 32.30 21.55 9.44
CA LEU A 176 30.94 21.28 8.97
C LEU A 176 30.16 22.59 8.77
N GLY A 177 29.17 22.58 7.88
CA GLY A 177 28.32 23.74 7.63
C GLY A 177 28.77 24.59 6.44
N THR A 178 28.33 25.85 6.42
CA THR A 178 28.44 26.73 5.25
C THR A 178 29.20 28.01 5.51
N ALA A 179 29.95 28.50 4.51
CA ALA A 179 30.70 29.74 4.63
C ALA A 179 29.85 30.98 4.33
N LEU A 180 30.04 32.02 5.13
CA LEU A 180 29.39 33.32 4.99
C LEU A 180 30.43 34.44 4.91
N ALA A 181 30.09 35.50 4.17
CA ALA A 181 30.97 36.65 4.01
C ALA A 181 30.98 37.49 5.30
N PRO A 182 32.13 38.05 5.71
CA PRO A 182 32.16 38.94 6.87
C PRO A 182 31.59 40.31 6.53
N ASN A 183 31.31 41.09 7.58
CA ASN A 183 30.80 42.45 7.56
C ASN A 183 29.49 42.60 6.77
N GLN A 184 28.67 41.56 6.77
CA GLN A 184 27.45 41.50 5.99
C GLN A 184 26.33 40.79 6.78
N HIS A 185 25.11 41.26 6.57
CA HIS A 185 23.90 40.59 7.04
C HIS A 185 23.43 39.57 5.99
N HIS A 186 23.10 38.35 6.43
CA HIS A 186 22.65 37.26 5.59
C HIS A 186 21.23 36.83 5.96
N VAL A 187 20.43 36.48 4.97
CA VAL A 187 19.17 35.75 5.15
C VAL A 187 19.34 34.43 4.43
N LEU A 188 19.23 33.35 5.19
CA LEU A 188 19.40 31.97 4.76
C LEU A 188 18.01 31.32 4.71
N GLU A 189 17.50 31.10 3.51
CA GLU A 189 16.29 30.31 3.30
C GLU A 189 16.64 28.83 3.46
N VAL A 190 16.06 28.19 4.45
CA VAL A 190 16.18 26.74 4.68
C VAL A 190 15.07 26.04 3.88
N LYS A 191 15.46 25.08 3.04
CA LYS A 191 14.50 24.28 2.27
C LYS A 191 13.55 23.54 3.21
N ALA A 192 12.25 23.62 2.94
CA ALA A 192 11.27 22.86 3.69
C ALA A 192 11.56 21.37 3.54
N LEU A 193 11.61 20.64 4.66
CA LEU A 193 11.95 19.22 4.66
C LEU A 193 10.68 18.37 4.70
N ARG A 194 10.08 18.18 3.52
CA ARG A 194 8.74 17.62 3.35
C ARG A 194 8.75 16.47 2.35
N ALA A 195 7.74 15.60 2.45
CA ALA A 195 7.51 14.49 1.53
C ALA A 195 5.99 14.29 1.32
N TYR A 196 5.64 13.58 0.26
CA TYR A 196 4.28 13.07 0.07
C TYR A 196 4.14 11.66 0.63
N ARG A 197 2.94 11.35 1.09
CA ARG A 197 2.50 9.98 1.40
C ARG A 197 1.04 9.80 1.02
N PRO A 198 0.56 8.55 0.86
CA PRO A 198 -0.87 8.30 0.65
C PRO A 198 -1.70 8.82 1.83
N LEU A 199 -2.77 9.56 1.53
CA LEU A 199 -3.81 9.88 2.51
C LEU A 199 -4.67 8.63 2.73
N LEU A 200 -4.65 8.11 3.95
CA LEU A 200 -5.34 6.87 4.34
C LEU A 200 -6.23 7.13 5.56
N SER A 201 -7.32 6.37 5.67
CA SER A 201 -8.18 6.38 6.86
C SER A 201 -7.61 5.49 7.97
N LEU A 202 -7.10 4.30 7.61
CA LEU A 202 -6.63 3.28 8.56
C LEU A 202 -7.72 2.80 9.55
N SER A 203 -8.99 3.08 9.26
CA SER A 203 -10.13 2.63 10.06
C SER A 203 -10.32 1.12 9.97
N LYS A 204 -10.86 0.49 11.03
CA LYS A 204 -11.31 -0.91 10.96
C LYS A 204 -12.54 -1.07 10.07
N GLU A 205 -13.30 -0.01 9.86
CA GLU A 205 -14.40 0.04 8.92
C GLU A 205 -13.89 0.22 7.50
N PHE A 206 -14.51 -0.51 6.57
CA PHE A 206 -14.24 -0.37 5.15
C PHE A 206 -14.59 1.03 4.65
N ASN A 207 -13.70 1.58 3.84
CA ASN A 207 -13.94 2.77 3.05
C ASN A 207 -13.37 2.62 1.64
N ALA A 208 -14.00 3.29 0.67
CA ALA A 208 -13.62 3.17 -0.74
C ALA A 208 -12.22 3.75 -1.04
N LEU A 209 -11.79 4.79 -0.31
CA LEU A 209 -10.47 5.40 -0.46
C LEU A 209 -9.36 4.40 -0.16
N ASP A 210 -9.37 3.78 1.03
CA ASP A 210 -8.36 2.79 1.42
C ASP A 210 -8.38 1.58 0.49
N ALA A 211 -9.56 1.10 0.09
CA ALA A 211 -9.68 -0.01 -0.86
C ALA A 211 -8.99 0.29 -2.20
N TYR A 212 -9.06 1.52 -2.70
CA TYR A 212 -8.37 1.97 -3.91
C TYR A 212 -6.86 2.18 -3.69
N GLN A 213 -6.49 2.91 -2.64
CA GLN A 213 -5.09 3.24 -2.34
C GLN A 213 -4.28 1.96 -2.05
N PHE A 214 -4.82 1.02 -1.28
CA PHE A 214 -4.17 -0.27 -1.03
C PHE A 214 -4.13 -1.16 -2.26
N ALA A 215 -5.04 -1.00 -3.24
CA ALA A 215 -4.94 -1.74 -4.50
C ALA A 215 -3.73 -1.25 -5.32
N LEU A 216 -3.50 0.07 -5.35
CA LEU A 216 -2.30 0.65 -5.99
C LEU A 216 -1.01 0.22 -5.28
N MET A 217 -1.00 0.25 -3.94
CA MET A 217 0.17 -0.23 -3.19
C MET A 217 0.39 -1.73 -3.36
N ALA A 218 -0.67 -2.53 -3.40
CA ALA A 218 -0.56 -3.98 -3.58
C ALA A 218 0.05 -4.35 -4.94
N THR A 219 -0.22 -3.58 -6.00
CA THR A 219 0.37 -3.86 -7.33
C THR A 219 1.88 -3.67 -7.39
N GLN A 220 2.48 -2.91 -6.46
CA GLN A 220 3.94 -2.73 -6.41
C GLN A 220 4.66 -4.03 -6.09
N SER A 221 3.98 -4.98 -5.43
CA SER A 221 4.53 -6.31 -5.16
C SER A 221 4.76 -7.12 -6.43
N TYR A 222 4.23 -6.73 -7.60
CA TYR A 222 4.45 -7.42 -8.89
C TYR A 222 5.69 -6.95 -9.66
N GLY A 223 6.21 -5.76 -9.36
CA GLY A 223 7.41 -5.22 -9.98
C GLY A 223 8.68 -5.54 -9.18
N PRO A 224 9.87 -5.28 -9.74
CA PRO A 224 11.12 -5.31 -8.96
C PRO A 224 11.18 -4.13 -7.98
N PHE A 225 12.15 -4.18 -7.07
CA PHE A 225 12.46 -3.05 -6.20
C PHE A 225 12.96 -1.83 -6.99
N ASN A 226 13.88 -2.03 -7.94
CA ASN A 226 14.37 -1.00 -8.88
C ASN A 226 14.73 -1.60 -10.24
N LEU A 227 15.82 -2.37 -10.31
CA LEU A 227 16.20 -3.10 -11.52
C LEU A 227 15.61 -4.52 -11.50
N PRO A 228 15.39 -5.15 -12.66
CA PRO A 228 15.11 -6.58 -12.73
C PRO A 228 16.11 -7.39 -11.90
N LEU A 229 15.65 -8.49 -11.29
CA LEU A 229 16.45 -9.28 -10.34
C LEU A 229 17.64 -10.01 -10.99
N ASP A 230 17.56 -10.27 -12.29
CA ASP A 230 18.67 -10.78 -13.09
C ASP A 230 19.77 -9.73 -13.31
N GLU A 231 19.42 -8.44 -13.30
CA GLU A 231 20.37 -7.33 -13.39
C GLU A 231 20.95 -6.94 -12.03
N ASP A 232 20.16 -6.99 -10.95
CA ASP A 232 20.59 -6.63 -9.59
C ASP A 232 20.10 -7.63 -8.51
N PRO A 233 20.69 -8.84 -8.47
CA PRO A 233 20.26 -9.91 -7.57
C PRO A 233 20.53 -9.60 -6.09
N LYS A 234 21.52 -8.74 -5.80
CA LYS A 234 21.91 -8.35 -4.44
C LYS A 234 21.32 -7.00 -4.00
N GLY A 235 20.64 -6.29 -4.90
CA GLY A 235 20.08 -4.98 -4.61
C GLY A 235 21.15 -3.91 -4.33
N GLU A 236 22.28 -3.98 -5.03
CA GLU A 236 23.41 -3.06 -4.88
C GLU A 236 23.14 -1.69 -5.52
N ALA A 237 22.05 -1.55 -6.31
CA ALA A 237 21.62 -0.29 -6.88
C ALA A 237 21.46 0.79 -5.81
N LYS A 238 22.07 1.95 -6.09
CA LYS A 238 22.03 3.13 -5.21
C LYS A 238 20.88 4.04 -5.62
N PRO A 239 20.20 4.71 -4.67
CA PRO A 239 19.24 5.75 -5.00
C PRO A 239 19.95 6.89 -5.79
N PRO A 240 19.39 7.44 -6.88
CA PRO A 240 17.99 7.31 -7.30
C PRO A 240 17.66 6.01 -7.99
N TYR A 241 16.54 5.46 -7.56
CA TYR A 241 15.84 4.42 -8.29
C TYR A 241 15.11 5.07 -9.45
N SER A 242 15.65 4.89 -10.65
CA SER A 242 15.25 5.63 -11.85
C SER A 242 14.16 4.95 -12.66
N VAL A 243 13.85 3.68 -12.39
CA VAL A 243 12.89 2.89 -13.18
C VAL A 243 11.46 3.23 -12.76
N PRO A 244 10.65 3.89 -13.60
CA PRO A 244 9.31 4.35 -13.22
C PRO A 244 8.39 3.21 -12.78
N GLY A 245 7.60 3.47 -11.75
CA GLY A 245 6.61 2.54 -11.22
C GLY A 245 7.15 1.34 -10.44
N THR A 246 8.46 1.27 -10.18
CA THR A 246 9.07 0.32 -9.23
C THR A 246 8.95 0.82 -7.80
N LEU A 247 9.07 -0.08 -6.81
CA LEU A 247 8.89 0.27 -5.40
C LEU A 247 9.85 1.38 -4.94
N GLY A 248 11.14 1.22 -5.24
CA GLY A 248 12.17 2.21 -4.92
C GLY A 248 11.90 3.54 -5.60
N HIS A 249 11.48 3.54 -6.87
CA HIS A 249 11.15 4.78 -7.56
C HIS A 249 9.94 5.50 -6.95
N VAL A 250 8.88 4.77 -6.62
CA VAL A 250 7.67 5.36 -6.04
C VAL A 250 7.90 5.88 -4.62
N LEU A 251 8.62 5.14 -3.78
CA LEU A 251 8.80 5.54 -2.38
C LEU A 251 9.95 6.54 -2.17
N ASP A 252 11.11 6.32 -2.80
CA ASP A 252 12.30 7.19 -2.66
C ASP A 252 12.33 8.33 -3.68
N THR A 253 12.19 8.01 -4.98
CA THR A 253 12.46 9.00 -6.03
C THR A 253 11.30 9.99 -6.23
N THR A 254 10.03 9.56 -6.07
CA THR A 254 8.87 10.44 -6.26
C THR A 254 8.31 10.95 -4.93
N LEU A 255 7.66 10.10 -4.13
CA LEU A 255 6.95 10.53 -2.93
C LEU A 255 7.85 11.25 -1.92
N ALA A 256 9.06 10.74 -1.66
CA ALA A 256 10.00 11.42 -0.75
C ALA A 256 10.45 12.81 -1.26
N HIS A 257 10.29 13.12 -2.55
CA HIS A 257 10.69 14.39 -3.15
C HIS A 257 9.49 15.28 -3.52
N CYS A 258 8.33 15.07 -2.89
CA CYS A 258 7.07 15.78 -3.17
C CYS A 258 6.67 15.74 -4.66
N ALA A 259 6.96 14.62 -5.32
CA ALA A 259 6.51 14.32 -6.67
C ALA A 259 5.50 13.17 -6.65
N GLU A 260 4.48 13.27 -7.50
CA GLU A 260 3.46 12.25 -7.61
C GLU A 260 3.90 11.16 -8.59
N PRO A 261 3.82 9.88 -8.21
CA PRO A 261 3.99 8.79 -9.17
C PRO A 261 2.85 8.80 -10.19
N ASP A 262 3.19 8.63 -11.46
CA ASP A 262 2.25 8.48 -12.58
C ASP A 262 2.06 7.02 -13.01
N THR A 263 2.94 6.13 -12.51
CA THR A 263 3.05 4.73 -12.89
C THR A 263 3.11 3.84 -11.66
N PHE A 264 2.37 2.72 -11.67
CA PHE A 264 2.40 1.70 -10.61
C PHE A 264 2.56 0.31 -11.23
N GLY A 265 3.66 -0.40 -10.95
CA GLY A 265 3.92 -1.73 -11.53
C GLY A 265 3.90 -1.74 -13.06
N GLY A 266 4.36 -0.65 -13.70
CA GLY A 266 4.35 -0.46 -15.15
C GLY A 266 3.02 0.01 -15.75
N ALA A 267 1.96 0.16 -14.96
CA ALA A 267 0.67 0.66 -15.42
C ALA A 267 0.52 2.18 -15.26
N THR A 268 -0.02 2.81 -16.28
CA THR A 268 -0.43 4.22 -16.27
C THR A 268 -1.91 4.34 -16.69
N PRO A 269 -2.60 5.43 -16.35
CA PRO A 269 -2.23 6.47 -15.38
C PRO A 269 -3.16 6.37 -14.17
N TYR A 270 -2.65 5.89 -13.04
CA TYR A 270 -3.34 5.88 -11.76
C TYR A 270 -2.58 6.72 -10.76
N HIS A 271 -3.30 7.49 -9.95
CA HIS A 271 -2.72 8.46 -9.02
C HIS A 271 -3.18 8.17 -7.59
N LEU A 272 -2.23 8.20 -6.66
CA LEU A 272 -2.55 8.21 -5.24
C LEU A 272 -3.18 9.56 -4.86
N LEU A 273 -4.12 9.53 -3.92
CA LEU A 273 -4.51 10.74 -3.21
C LEU A 273 -3.49 10.95 -2.08
N THR A 274 -2.70 12.01 -2.14
CA THR A 274 -1.55 12.23 -1.25
C THR A 274 -1.77 13.39 -0.28
N GLU A 275 -1.02 13.38 0.82
CA GLU A 275 -0.87 14.50 1.76
C GLU A 275 0.62 14.87 1.89
N GLU A 276 0.91 16.13 2.21
CA GLU A 276 2.27 16.60 2.50
C GLU A 276 2.58 16.46 3.99
N VAL A 277 3.70 15.82 4.32
CA VAL A 277 4.12 15.53 5.70
C VAL A 277 5.59 15.85 5.94
N PRO A 278 6.01 15.98 7.23
CA PRO A 278 7.42 15.94 7.60
C PRO A 278 8.16 14.80 6.90
N TYR A 279 9.35 15.06 6.37
CA TYR A 279 10.10 14.04 5.60
C TYR A 279 10.36 12.74 6.38
N SER A 280 10.56 12.83 7.70
CA SER A 280 10.72 11.68 8.59
C SER A 280 9.43 10.85 8.81
N LYS A 281 8.27 11.34 8.36
CA LYS A 281 6.95 10.69 8.46
C LYS A 281 6.45 10.12 7.11
N ARG A 282 7.32 10.08 6.10
CA ARG A 282 7.04 9.41 4.83
C ARG A 282 7.03 7.88 4.99
N LEU A 283 6.56 7.16 3.97
CA LEU A 283 6.81 5.73 3.86
C LEU A 283 8.31 5.50 3.63
N GLU A 284 9.00 5.01 4.66
CA GLU A 284 10.46 4.96 4.68
C GLU A 284 11.01 3.85 3.78
N ILE A 285 12.04 4.22 3.02
CA ILE A 285 13.08 3.34 2.52
C ILE A 285 14.34 3.63 3.34
N VAL A 286 14.96 2.60 3.91
CA VAL A 286 16.14 2.76 4.77
C VAL A 286 17.28 3.42 4.00
N PRO A 287 18.13 4.21 4.68
CA PRO A 287 19.27 4.86 4.04
C PRO A 287 20.23 3.86 3.40
N HIS A 288 20.75 4.20 2.21
CA HIS A 288 21.83 3.45 1.57
C HIS A 288 23.19 4.03 1.99
N ASP A 289 23.79 3.47 3.04
CA ASP A 289 25.11 3.88 3.56
C ASP A 289 25.82 2.72 4.26
N ASN A 290 26.53 1.92 3.47
CA ASN A 290 27.16 0.69 3.95
C ASN A 290 28.33 0.96 4.91
N GLU A 291 28.91 2.17 4.89
CA GLU A 291 29.99 2.54 5.81
C GLU A 291 29.42 2.89 7.18
N HIS A 292 28.40 3.76 7.22
CA HIS A 292 27.76 4.15 8.48
C HIS A 292 26.99 3.00 9.13
N TYR A 293 26.38 2.12 8.34
CA TYR A 293 25.58 0.99 8.83
C TYR A 293 26.25 -0.38 8.68
N ALA A 294 27.59 -0.44 8.57
CA ALA A 294 28.37 -1.66 8.39
C ALA A 294 28.15 -2.75 9.46
N GLY A 295 27.66 -2.38 10.65
CA GLY A 295 27.40 -3.30 11.77
C GLY A 295 26.09 -4.09 11.67
N LEU A 296 25.28 -3.85 10.62
CA LEU A 296 24.08 -4.65 10.34
C LEU A 296 24.47 -5.94 9.62
N SER A 297 23.69 -7.02 9.80
CA SER A 297 23.96 -8.32 9.15
C SER A 297 24.12 -8.19 7.63
N GLU A 298 24.98 -9.00 7.00
CA GLU A 298 25.20 -8.98 5.53
C GLU A 298 23.89 -9.09 4.73
N GLU A 299 22.92 -9.88 5.22
CA GLU A 299 21.58 -10.06 4.63
C GLU A 299 20.70 -8.80 4.63
N ARG A 300 21.12 -7.73 5.32
CA ARG A 300 20.39 -6.45 5.44
C ARG A 300 21.28 -5.26 5.14
N SER A 301 22.25 -5.45 4.26
CA SER A 301 23.19 -4.40 3.89
C SER A 301 22.60 -3.39 2.90
N THR A 302 21.54 -3.74 2.17
CA THR A 302 20.94 -2.87 1.13
C THR A 302 19.46 -2.56 1.40
N PRO A 303 18.94 -1.40 0.92
CA PRO A 303 17.52 -1.10 1.06
C PRO A 303 16.61 -2.13 0.41
N GLN A 304 17.00 -2.71 -0.72
CA GLN A 304 16.26 -3.80 -1.36
C GLN A 304 16.14 -5.00 -0.43
N ALA A 305 17.23 -5.46 0.19
CA ALA A 305 17.21 -6.62 1.08
C ALA A 305 16.36 -6.40 2.34
N VAL A 306 16.24 -5.15 2.80
CA VAL A 306 15.40 -4.79 3.96
C VAL A 306 13.92 -4.68 3.58
N HIS A 307 13.61 -4.11 2.42
CA HIS A 307 12.24 -3.75 2.04
C HIS A 307 11.58 -4.72 1.06
N PHE A 308 12.33 -5.64 0.47
CA PHE A 308 11.84 -6.47 -0.62
C PHE A 308 12.33 -7.92 -0.49
N LEU A 309 11.39 -8.85 -0.45
CA LEU A 309 11.62 -10.28 -0.55
C LEU A 309 11.37 -10.72 -1.98
N HIS A 310 12.33 -11.43 -2.57
CA HIS A 310 12.12 -12.22 -3.77
C HIS A 310 12.78 -13.58 -3.61
N GLN A 311 11.96 -14.62 -3.53
CA GLN A 311 12.40 -16.01 -3.47
C GLN A 311 11.79 -16.77 -4.65
N PRO A 312 12.62 -17.16 -5.65
CA PRO A 312 12.14 -17.94 -6.77
C PRO A 312 11.77 -19.36 -6.32
N ALA A 313 10.84 -19.99 -7.04
CA ALA A 313 10.52 -21.40 -6.82
C ALA A 313 11.76 -22.27 -7.07
N ASN A 314 12.15 -23.11 -6.10
CA ASN A 314 13.29 -24.01 -6.26
C ASN A 314 12.82 -25.38 -6.80
N THR A 315 13.02 -25.60 -8.10
CA THR A 315 12.64 -26.84 -8.80
C THR A 315 13.45 -28.07 -8.37
N LEU A 316 14.61 -27.91 -7.71
CA LEU A 316 15.48 -29.03 -7.30
C LEU A 316 15.05 -29.73 -6.00
N ARG A 317 14.18 -29.12 -5.19
CA ARG A 317 13.70 -29.71 -3.92
C ARG A 317 12.19 -29.91 -3.83
N GLY A 318 11.40 -29.43 -4.79
CA GLY A 318 9.95 -29.67 -4.84
C GLY A 318 9.15 -29.17 -3.63
N THR A 319 9.72 -28.31 -2.78
CA THR A 319 9.13 -27.97 -1.47
C THR A 319 9.08 -26.48 -1.09
N LEU A 320 9.72 -25.56 -1.82
CA LEU A 320 9.65 -24.12 -1.51
C LEU A 320 8.80 -23.39 -2.55
N GLY A 321 7.68 -22.80 -2.11
CA GLY A 321 6.83 -21.94 -2.94
C GLY A 321 7.53 -20.65 -3.35
N GLU A 322 7.21 -20.11 -4.52
CA GLU A 322 7.59 -18.74 -4.90
C GLU A 322 6.99 -17.78 -3.85
N ALA A 323 7.83 -16.89 -3.29
CA ALA A 323 7.40 -15.89 -2.34
C ALA A 323 8.01 -14.54 -2.71
N GLN A 324 7.16 -13.54 -2.88
CA GLN A 324 7.58 -12.17 -3.10
C GLN A 324 6.71 -11.25 -2.26
N ALA A 325 7.36 -10.34 -1.55
CA ALA A 325 6.69 -9.42 -0.65
C ALA A 325 7.50 -8.13 -0.54
N PHE A 326 6.86 -7.06 -0.10
CA PHE A 326 7.57 -5.87 0.33
C PHE A 326 7.00 -5.34 1.64
N ILE A 327 7.82 -4.56 2.35
CA ILE A 327 7.46 -3.95 3.62
C ILE A 327 7.98 -2.52 3.70
N THR A 328 7.19 -1.60 4.23
CA THR A 328 7.58 -0.20 4.50
C THR A 328 6.78 0.31 5.70
N HIS A 329 7.18 1.44 6.29
CA HIS A 329 6.47 2.01 7.43
C HIS A 329 6.51 3.55 7.42
N ASP A 330 5.54 4.16 8.09
CA ASP A 330 5.57 5.56 8.51
C ASP A 330 5.32 5.66 10.04
N ASP A 331 4.97 6.84 10.55
CA ASP A 331 4.66 7.06 11.97
C ASP A 331 3.29 6.48 12.39
N ARG A 332 2.44 6.08 11.43
CA ARG A 332 1.06 5.60 11.66
C ARG A 332 0.91 4.11 11.41
N MET A 333 1.58 3.59 10.39
CA MET A 333 1.43 2.20 9.95
C MET A 333 2.74 1.52 9.56
N VAL A 334 2.76 0.19 9.72
CA VAL A 334 3.65 -0.70 8.96
C VAL A 334 2.81 -1.36 7.87
N LEU A 335 3.21 -1.22 6.61
CA LEU A 335 2.54 -1.83 5.46
C LEU A 335 3.33 -3.04 4.98
N ILE A 336 2.68 -4.20 4.98
CA ILE A 336 3.22 -5.47 4.48
C ILE A 336 2.39 -5.89 3.27
N VAL A 337 3.03 -6.19 2.16
CA VAL A 337 2.34 -6.60 0.94
C VAL A 337 2.93 -7.90 0.40
N ALA A 338 2.09 -8.92 0.22
CA ALA A 338 2.47 -10.18 -0.41
C ALA A 338 1.94 -10.27 -1.85
N ARG A 339 2.79 -10.74 -2.77
CA ARG A 339 2.48 -10.96 -4.19
C ARG A 339 1.81 -12.32 -4.38
N GLY A 340 0.95 -12.44 -5.39
CA GLY A 340 0.52 -13.73 -5.94
C GLY A 340 1.46 -14.29 -7.03
N THR A 341 1.29 -15.57 -7.35
CA THR A 341 2.03 -16.26 -8.43
C THR A 341 1.64 -15.70 -9.80
N GLN A 342 2.62 -15.57 -10.72
CA GLN A 342 2.36 -15.13 -12.10
C GLN A 342 1.75 -16.26 -12.98
N GLU A 343 2.08 -17.52 -12.69
CA GLU A 343 1.62 -18.73 -13.38
C GLU A 343 0.35 -19.34 -12.72
N LEU A 344 -0.68 -18.52 -12.56
CA LEU A 344 -1.93 -18.89 -11.87
C LEU A 344 -2.64 -20.11 -12.47
N ALA A 345 -2.54 -20.28 -13.80
CA ALA A 345 -3.20 -21.36 -14.53
C ALA A 345 -2.62 -22.74 -14.19
N ASP A 346 -1.31 -22.82 -13.95
CA ASP A 346 -0.65 -24.07 -13.54
C ASP A 346 -0.92 -24.36 -12.06
N TRP A 347 -0.98 -23.35 -11.19
CA TRP A 347 -1.34 -23.54 -9.76
C TRP A 347 -2.76 -24.08 -9.57
N VAL A 348 -3.74 -23.53 -10.30
CA VAL A 348 -5.13 -24.03 -10.24
C VAL A 348 -5.24 -25.47 -10.77
N ARG A 349 -4.29 -25.91 -11.62
CA ARG A 349 -4.26 -27.27 -12.18
C ARG A 349 -3.53 -28.26 -11.27
N ASP A 350 -2.48 -27.83 -10.57
CA ASP A 350 -1.61 -28.66 -9.72
C ASP A 350 -2.17 -28.84 -8.29
N VAL A 351 -3.48 -28.97 -8.15
CA VAL A 351 -4.25 -29.06 -6.88
C VAL A 351 -3.72 -30.16 -5.95
N ASN A 352 -2.68 -29.83 -5.18
CA ASN A 352 -2.33 -30.48 -3.94
C ASN A 352 -2.89 -29.62 -2.80
N ALA A 353 -4.21 -29.64 -2.65
CA ALA A 353 -4.96 -28.87 -1.65
C ALA A 353 -4.87 -29.42 -0.21
N THR A 354 -3.82 -30.21 0.06
CA THR A 354 -3.59 -30.85 1.36
C THR A 354 -3.59 -29.79 2.46
N GLN A 355 -4.48 -29.98 3.44
CA GLN A 355 -4.48 -29.21 4.67
C GLN A 355 -3.35 -29.68 5.59
N VAL A 356 -2.64 -28.74 6.21
CA VAL A 356 -1.62 -29.01 7.22
C VAL A 356 -1.86 -28.15 8.46
N PRO A 357 -1.41 -28.59 9.66
CA PRO A 357 -1.53 -27.80 10.87
C PRO A 357 -1.04 -26.37 10.69
N ASN A 358 -1.83 -25.42 11.15
CA ASN A 358 -1.56 -24.02 10.95
C ASN A 358 -0.49 -23.49 11.92
N GLU A 359 0.59 -22.89 11.40
CA GLU A 359 1.59 -22.22 12.25
C GLU A 359 1.19 -20.78 12.62
N ALA A 360 0.20 -20.19 11.94
CA ALA A 360 -0.28 -18.83 12.19
C ALA A 360 -1.28 -18.73 13.37
N GLY A 361 -1.89 -19.84 13.77
CA GLY A 361 -2.99 -19.89 14.73
C GLY A 361 -3.61 -21.28 14.82
N GLU A 362 -4.90 -21.33 15.16
CA GLU A 362 -5.63 -22.60 15.26
C GLU A 362 -5.98 -23.17 13.87
N GLY A 363 -6.42 -24.44 13.86
CA GLY A 363 -6.91 -25.13 12.66
C GLY A 363 -5.82 -25.57 11.69
N GLN A 364 -6.22 -25.73 10.44
CA GLN A 364 -5.37 -26.15 9.33
C GLN A 364 -5.40 -25.11 8.22
N ALA A 365 -4.31 -25.07 7.45
CA ALA A 365 -4.22 -24.24 6.25
C ALA A 365 -3.63 -25.02 5.09
N HIS A 366 -3.82 -24.48 3.89
CA HIS A 366 -3.27 -25.07 2.67
C HIS A 366 -1.74 -25.14 2.72
N HIS A 367 -1.17 -26.33 2.50
CA HIS A 367 0.27 -26.58 2.57
C HIS A 367 1.13 -25.58 1.78
N GLY A 368 0.76 -25.32 0.52
CA GLY A 368 1.50 -24.37 -0.32
C GLY A 368 1.47 -22.93 0.21
N PHE A 369 0.39 -22.51 0.87
CA PHE A 369 0.31 -21.16 1.44
C PHE A 369 1.11 -21.07 2.73
N GLN A 370 1.17 -22.15 3.51
CA GLN A 370 2.00 -22.22 4.72
C GLN A 370 3.49 -22.07 4.41
N GLU A 371 4.00 -22.74 3.38
CA GLU A 371 5.42 -22.65 3.03
C GLU A 371 5.80 -21.23 2.56
N SER A 372 4.99 -20.60 1.71
CA SER A 372 5.22 -19.20 1.33
C SER A 372 5.03 -18.25 2.51
N PHE A 373 4.08 -18.52 3.42
CA PHE A 373 3.91 -17.75 4.66
C PHE A 373 5.16 -17.78 5.53
N LYS A 374 5.81 -18.93 5.71
CA LYS A 374 7.07 -19.03 6.49
C LYS A 374 8.16 -18.13 5.92
N ALA A 375 8.35 -18.16 4.60
CA ALA A 375 9.33 -17.30 3.94
C ALA A 375 9.04 -15.80 4.17
N VAL A 376 7.76 -15.40 4.04
CA VAL A 376 7.37 -14.00 4.32
C VAL A 376 7.51 -13.68 5.81
N ARG A 377 7.21 -14.61 6.71
CA ARG A 377 7.35 -14.43 8.17
C ARG A 377 8.80 -14.14 8.54
N ASP A 378 9.71 -14.98 8.05
CA ASP A 378 11.14 -14.87 8.37
C ASP A 378 11.74 -13.56 7.80
N PHE A 379 11.18 -13.03 6.71
CA PHE A 379 11.48 -11.70 6.19
C PHE A 379 10.90 -10.55 7.05
N VAL A 380 9.63 -10.67 7.47
CA VAL A 380 8.88 -9.62 8.19
C VAL A 380 9.34 -9.47 9.64
N VAL A 381 9.59 -10.58 10.35
CA VAL A 381 9.87 -10.57 11.80
C VAL A 381 11.00 -9.62 12.18
N PRO A 382 12.21 -9.74 11.59
CA PRO A 382 13.28 -8.88 12.03
C PRO A 382 13.11 -7.44 11.52
N TYR A 383 12.21 -7.17 10.55
CA TYR A 383 11.81 -5.80 10.19
C TYR A 383 10.93 -5.19 11.28
N LEU A 384 9.93 -5.95 11.77
CA LEU A 384 9.08 -5.50 12.87
C LEU A 384 9.92 -5.23 14.13
N ASP A 385 10.88 -6.09 14.47
CA ASP A 385 11.82 -5.85 15.57
C ASP A 385 12.58 -4.51 15.43
N ALA A 386 13.01 -4.21 14.21
CA ALA A 386 13.78 -3.01 13.93
C ALA A 386 12.91 -1.73 13.99
N PHE A 387 11.69 -1.76 13.45
CA PHE A 387 10.95 -0.54 13.09
C PHE A 387 9.57 -0.40 13.73
N HIS A 388 8.89 -1.48 14.12
CA HIS A 388 7.56 -1.41 14.72
C HIS A 388 7.62 -0.96 16.19
N ARG A 389 6.76 -0.02 16.58
CA ARG A 389 6.65 0.48 17.96
C ARG A 389 5.21 0.54 18.43
N THR A 390 4.41 1.36 17.76
CA THR A 390 3.01 1.64 18.11
C THR A 390 2.10 1.72 16.89
N GLN A 391 2.69 1.63 15.70
CA GLN A 391 1.97 1.72 14.44
C GLN A 391 0.96 0.58 14.30
N LYS A 392 -0.14 0.87 13.61
CA LYS A 392 -1.04 -0.16 13.09
C LYS A 392 -0.32 -1.02 12.07
N ILE A 393 -0.58 -2.32 12.05
CA ILE A 393 0.00 -3.18 11.02
C ILE A 393 -1.06 -3.41 9.95
N VAL A 394 -0.78 -2.96 8.73
CA VAL A 394 -1.63 -3.17 7.56
C VAL A 394 -1.00 -4.24 6.70
N VAL A 395 -1.77 -5.28 6.40
CA VAL A 395 -1.34 -6.36 5.51
C VAL A 395 -2.22 -6.35 4.26
N CYS A 396 -1.60 -6.40 3.09
CA CYS A 396 -2.28 -6.46 1.81
C CYS A 396 -1.82 -7.66 0.99
N GLY A 397 -2.71 -8.20 0.17
CA GLY A 397 -2.32 -9.26 -0.76
C GLY A 397 -3.31 -9.45 -1.89
N HIS A 398 -2.79 -9.82 -3.06
CA HIS A 398 -3.59 -10.14 -4.23
C HIS A 398 -3.42 -11.60 -4.64
N SER A 399 -4.49 -12.24 -5.12
CA SER A 399 -4.46 -13.63 -5.57
C SER A 399 -3.91 -14.56 -4.48
N LEU A 400 -2.97 -15.47 -4.79
CA LEU A 400 -2.26 -16.30 -3.81
C LEU A 400 -1.62 -15.46 -2.69
N GLY A 401 -1.14 -14.25 -2.99
CA GLY A 401 -0.61 -13.33 -1.99
C GLY A 401 -1.67 -12.89 -0.97
N GLY A 402 -2.95 -12.91 -1.32
CA GLY A 402 -4.06 -12.67 -0.39
C GLY A 402 -4.17 -13.76 0.67
N ALA A 403 -3.94 -15.03 0.31
CA ALA A 403 -3.94 -16.13 1.26
C ALA A 403 -2.72 -16.06 2.20
N ILE A 404 -1.54 -15.74 1.67
CA ILE A 404 -0.33 -15.50 2.47
C ILE A 404 -0.55 -14.32 3.43
N ALA A 405 -1.13 -13.22 2.94
CA ALA A 405 -1.45 -12.04 3.74
C ALA A 405 -2.42 -12.36 4.89
N LEU A 406 -3.39 -13.25 4.67
CA LEU A 406 -4.30 -13.71 5.72
C LEU A 406 -3.59 -14.49 6.82
N LEU A 407 -2.75 -15.47 6.45
CA LEU A 407 -1.94 -16.21 7.42
C LEU A 407 -0.98 -15.28 8.18
N MET A 408 -0.35 -14.34 7.46
CA MET A 408 0.55 -13.35 8.04
C MET A 408 -0.15 -12.44 9.04
N ALA A 409 -1.30 -11.87 8.67
CA ALA A 409 -2.05 -10.96 9.51
C ALA A 409 -2.52 -11.63 10.80
N GLU A 410 -2.97 -12.89 10.72
CA GLU A 410 -3.38 -13.66 11.89
C GLU A 410 -2.19 -14.01 12.79
N TRP A 411 -1.05 -14.42 12.21
CA TRP A 411 0.16 -14.68 12.99
C TRP A 411 0.65 -13.42 13.72
N ILE A 412 0.69 -12.28 13.04
CA ILE A 412 1.05 -10.98 13.63
C ILE A 412 0.07 -10.61 14.74
N ARG A 413 -1.24 -10.86 14.55
CA ARG A 413 -2.26 -10.59 15.57
C ARG A 413 -2.00 -11.38 16.85
N ASN A 414 -1.61 -12.63 16.72
CA ASN A 414 -1.39 -13.54 17.85
C ASN A 414 -0.02 -13.33 18.54
N ASN A 415 1.00 -12.83 17.81
CA ASN A 415 2.38 -12.81 18.30
C ASN A 415 2.98 -11.41 18.47
N TRP A 416 2.39 -10.37 17.86
CA TRP A 416 3.03 -9.05 17.75
C TRP A 416 2.13 -7.89 18.17
N SER A 417 0.95 -7.76 17.57
CA SER A 417 0.06 -6.61 17.78
C SER A 417 -1.38 -6.99 17.48
N GLU A 418 -2.33 -6.64 18.35
CA GLU A 418 -3.75 -6.85 18.07
C GLU A 418 -4.32 -5.86 17.05
N ASP A 419 -3.64 -4.74 16.78
CA ASP A 419 -4.10 -3.71 15.84
C ASP A 419 -3.65 -3.99 14.41
N VAL A 420 -4.26 -5.02 13.82
CA VAL A 420 -4.00 -5.49 12.45
C VAL A 420 -5.20 -5.24 11.55
N LEU A 421 -4.94 -4.73 10.35
CA LEU A 421 -5.93 -4.49 9.30
C LEU A 421 -5.52 -5.21 8.02
N LEU A 422 -6.40 -6.05 7.48
CA LEU A 422 -6.13 -6.87 6.30
C LEU A 422 -7.03 -6.49 5.12
N TYR A 423 -6.40 -6.21 3.97
CA TYR A 423 -7.07 -6.01 2.69
C TYR A 423 -6.60 -7.06 1.68
N THR A 424 -7.52 -7.84 1.13
CA THR A 424 -7.20 -8.82 0.09
C THR A 424 -7.99 -8.61 -1.18
N TYR A 425 -7.38 -8.92 -2.31
CA TYR A 425 -7.96 -8.76 -3.65
C TYR A 425 -7.89 -10.11 -4.37
N GLY A 426 -9.03 -10.69 -4.74
CA GLY A 426 -9.04 -11.97 -5.48
C GLY A 426 -8.42 -13.14 -4.73
N SER A 427 -8.46 -13.11 -3.39
CA SER A 427 -7.83 -14.14 -2.55
C SER A 427 -8.60 -15.46 -2.57
N PRO A 428 -7.92 -16.61 -2.72
CA PRO A 428 -8.52 -17.92 -2.49
C PRO A 428 -8.83 -18.17 -0.99
N ARG A 429 -9.50 -19.28 -0.68
CA ARG A 429 -9.63 -19.78 0.71
C ARG A 429 -8.27 -20.29 1.18
N ALA A 430 -7.87 -19.93 2.40
CA ALA A 430 -6.53 -20.24 2.91
C ALA A 430 -6.52 -21.33 4.00
N GLY A 431 -7.57 -21.41 4.81
CA GLY A 431 -7.66 -22.33 5.95
C GLY A 431 -9.07 -22.87 6.18
N ASP A 432 -9.14 -23.80 7.12
CA ASP A 432 -10.37 -24.49 7.50
C ASP A 432 -11.27 -23.65 8.42
N GLU A 433 -12.42 -24.21 8.78
CA GLU A 433 -13.36 -23.57 9.70
C GLU A 433 -12.74 -23.21 11.05
N ALA A 434 -11.92 -24.10 11.63
CA ALA A 434 -11.23 -23.85 12.88
C ALA A 434 -10.30 -22.63 12.78
N PHE A 435 -9.53 -22.51 11.69
CA PHE A 435 -8.73 -21.33 11.41
C PHE A 435 -9.58 -20.05 11.31
N VAL A 436 -10.65 -20.09 10.51
CA VAL A 436 -11.52 -18.92 10.31
C VAL A 436 -12.15 -18.46 11.61
N LYS A 437 -12.53 -19.40 12.47
CA LYS A 437 -13.07 -19.12 13.80
C LYS A 437 -12.01 -18.52 14.72
N GLY A 438 -10.80 -19.09 14.76
CA GLY A 438 -9.68 -18.56 15.53
C GLY A 438 -9.28 -17.13 15.11
N ALA A 439 -9.32 -16.87 13.81
CA ALA A 439 -9.03 -15.55 13.23
C ALA A 439 -10.19 -14.56 13.32
N GLY A 440 -11.34 -14.90 13.92
CA GLY A 440 -12.56 -14.09 13.86
C GLY A 440 -12.47 -12.66 14.40
N ALA A 441 -11.46 -12.35 15.22
CA ALA A 441 -11.17 -10.99 15.72
C ALA A 441 -10.40 -10.12 14.71
N LEU A 442 -9.76 -10.73 13.71
CA LEU A 442 -8.98 -10.05 12.69
C LEU A 442 -9.90 -9.25 11.76
N THR A 443 -9.63 -7.96 11.63
CA THR A 443 -10.38 -7.11 10.70
C THR A 443 -9.88 -7.36 9.27
N HIS A 444 -10.70 -8.05 8.48
CA HIS A 444 -10.36 -8.43 7.10
C HIS A 444 -11.43 -7.97 6.11
N HIS A 445 -11.01 -7.16 5.13
CA HIS A 445 -11.80 -6.75 3.98
C HIS A 445 -11.33 -7.49 2.72
N ARG A 446 -12.20 -8.34 2.18
CA ARG A 446 -11.94 -9.15 0.98
C ARG A 446 -12.67 -8.56 -0.22
N ILE A 447 -11.93 -8.03 -1.17
CA ILE A 447 -12.43 -7.47 -2.42
C ILE A 447 -12.47 -8.59 -3.47
N VAL A 448 -13.62 -8.77 -4.10
CA VAL A 448 -13.86 -9.81 -5.11
C VAL A 448 -14.43 -9.16 -6.37
N ASN A 449 -13.79 -9.40 -7.51
CA ASN A 449 -14.31 -9.02 -8.82
C ASN A 449 -15.23 -10.13 -9.36
N HIS A 450 -16.37 -9.78 -9.96
CA HIS A 450 -17.46 -10.73 -10.26
C HIS A 450 -17.04 -11.98 -11.04
N ASN A 451 -16.23 -11.82 -12.08
CA ASN A 451 -15.82 -12.92 -12.96
C ASN A 451 -14.50 -13.58 -12.51
N ASP A 452 -13.95 -13.18 -11.37
CA ASP A 452 -12.75 -13.79 -10.82
C ASP A 452 -13.09 -15.15 -10.19
N LEU A 453 -12.45 -16.21 -10.69
CA LEU A 453 -12.65 -17.57 -10.21
C LEU A 453 -11.76 -17.94 -9.02
N ILE A 454 -10.68 -17.19 -8.74
CA ILE A 454 -9.73 -17.55 -7.69
C ILE A 454 -10.33 -17.56 -6.29
N PRO A 455 -11.20 -16.61 -5.90
CA PRO A 455 -11.93 -16.69 -4.64
C PRO A 455 -12.80 -17.95 -4.51
N THR A 456 -13.12 -18.65 -5.60
CA THR A 456 -13.91 -19.89 -5.53
C THR A 456 -13.09 -21.14 -5.20
N VAL A 457 -11.76 -21.02 -5.12
CA VAL A 457 -10.84 -22.14 -4.85
C VAL A 457 -10.03 -21.93 -3.56
N PRO A 458 -9.52 -23.02 -2.92
CA PRO A 458 -10.05 -24.37 -3.02
C PRO A 458 -11.56 -24.40 -2.73
N ALA A 459 -12.27 -25.35 -3.33
CA ALA A 459 -13.65 -25.62 -2.95
C ALA A 459 -13.65 -26.24 -1.53
N PRO A 460 -14.73 -26.07 -0.75
CA PRO A 460 -14.78 -26.48 0.66
C PRO A 460 -14.26 -27.91 0.94
N TRP A 461 -14.50 -28.83 0.00
CA TRP A 461 -14.27 -30.28 0.06
C TRP A 461 -12.95 -30.80 -0.54
N MET A 462 -12.11 -29.92 -1.09
CA MET A 462 -10.95 -30.33 -1.90
C MET A 462 -9.78 -30.99 -1.11
N ASP A 463 -9.98 -31.33 0.16
CA ASP A 463 -9.05 -32.12 0.99
C ASP A 463 -9.20 -33.65 0.79
N THR A 464 -10.12 -34.11 -0.07
CA THR A 464 -10.41 -35.54 -0.25
C THR A 464 -9.50 -36.25 -1.26
N LYS A 465 -8.89 -37.37 -0.85
CA LYS A 465 -8.16 -38.31 -1.72
C LYS A 465 -9.06 -38.88 -2.83
N GLY A 466 -9.08 -38.20 -3.99
CA GLY A 466 -9.20 -38.67 -5.38
C GLY A 466 -10.25 -39.70 -5.85
N ALA A 467 -10.90 -40.49 -4.99
CA ALA A 467 -11.60 -41.71 -5.45
C ALA A 467 -13.12 -41.56 -5.67
N MET A 468 -13.76 -40.50 -5.18
CA MET A 468 -15.24 -40.37 -5.22
C MET A 468 -15.77 -39.34 -6.23
N LEU A 469 -14.86 -38.65 -6.94
CA LEU A 469 -15.16 -37.46 -7.74
C LEU A 469 -15.69 -37.72 -9.16
N TRP A 470 -15.34 -38.86 -9.76
CA TRP A 470 -15.61 -39.08 -11.18
C TRP A 470 -17.11 -39.22 -11.54
N PRO A 471 -17.94 -39.92 -10.73
CA PRO A 471 -19.36 -40.09 -11.06
C PRO A 471 -20.20 -38.80 -10.92
N GLY A 472 -19.88 -37.95 -9.93
CA GLY A 472 -20.63 -36.70 -9.66
C GLY A 472 -20.34 -35.59 -10.68
N ALA A 473 -19.08 -35.43 -11.07
CA ALA A 473 -18.68 -34.48 -12.11
C ALA A 473 -19.23 -34.89 -13.49
N ALA A 474 -19.19 -36.18 -13.83
CA ALA A 474 -19.75 -36.70 -15.09
C ALA A 474 -21.27 -36.47 -15.23
N ALA A 475 -22.01 -36.48 -14.12
CA ALA A 475 -23.44 -36.19 -14.13
C ALA A 475 -23.73 -34.71 -14.46
N LEU A 476 -22.91 -33.75 -14.01
CA LEU A 476 -23.03 -32.33 -14.39
C LEU A 476 -22.75 -32.11 -15.90
N ILE A 477 -21.76 -32.82 -16.46
CA ILE A 477 -21.34 -32.75 -17.87
C ILE A 477 -22.48 -33.13 -18.84
N GLY A 478 -23.38 -34.03 -18.45
CA GLY A 478 -24.52 -34.47 -19.25
C GLY A 478 -25.73 -33.52 -19.31
N GLY A 479 -25.62 -32.28 -18.80
CA GLY A 479 -26.76 -31.36 -18.69
C GLY A 479 -27.74 -31.78 -17.60
N SER A 480 -27.25 -32.39 -16.50
CA SER A 480 -28.11 -32.81 -15.40
C SER A 480 -28.55 -31.68 -14.46
N THR A 481 -29.59 -30.98 -14.90
CA THR A 481 -30.72 -30.45 -14.12
C THR A 481 -31.11 -30.95 -12.73
N GLY A 482 -30.53 -32.05 -12.24
CA GLY A 482 -31.11 -32.88 -11.19
C GLY A 482 -30.08 -33.64 -10.36
N VAL A 483 -29.36 -34.57 -10.95
CA VAL A 483 -28.56 -35.55 -10.18
C VAL A 483 -27.10 -35.13 -10.02
N GLY A 484 -26.53 -34.43 -11.00
CA GLY A 484 -25.16 -33.92 -10.94
C GLY A 484 -25.00 -32.78 -9.96
N ALA A 485 -25.95 -31.85 -9.87
CA ALA A 485 -25.92 -30.82 -8.83
C ALA A 485 -26.04 -31.43 -7.42
N LEU A 486 -26.77 -32.54 -7.30
CA LEU A 486 -26.98 -33.26 -6.04
C LEU A 486 -25.77 -34.08 -5.59
N LEU A 487 -25.12 -34.80 -6.52
CA LEU A 487 -23.86 -35.49 -6.27
C LEU A 487 -22.68 -34.52 -6.11
N PHE A 488 -22.76 -33.34 -6.73
CA PHE A 488 -21.83 -32.24 -6.51
C PHE A 488 -22.01 -31.66 -5.10
N LEU A 489 -23.24 -31.31 -4.68
CA LEU A 489 -23.53 -30.86 -3.32
C LEU A 489 -23.25 -31.94 -2.26
N ALA A 490 -23.48 -33.22 -2.54
CA ALA A 490 -23.13 -34.31 -1.63
C ALA A 490 -21.61 -34.62 -1.62
N GLY A 491 -20.93 -34.43 -2.75
CA GLY A 491 -19.46 -34.48 -2.85
C GLY A 491 -18.77 -33.24 -2.27
N MET A 492 -19.55 -32.22 -1.91
CA MET A 492 -19.08 -31.05 -1.16
C MET A 492 -18.91 -31.30 0.34
N TYR A 493 -19.24 -32.50 0.83
CA TYR A 493 -18.97 -32.91 2.20
C TYR A 493 -17.59 -33.57 2.31
N ASN A 494 -16.70 -32.95 3.08
CA ASN A 494 -15.52 -33.62 3.57
C ASN A 494 -15.94 -34.63 4.67
N PHE A 495 -15.89 -35.93 4.38
CA PHE A 495 -16.18 -36.98 5.38
C PHE A 495 -14.99 -37.25 6.32
N SER A 496 -13.89 -36.50 6.19
CA SER A 496 -12.75 -36.54 7.11
C SER A 496 -11.97 -35.21 7.13
N GLY A 497 -12.31 -34.29 8.03
CA GLY A 497 -11.62 -33.01 8.25
C GLY A 497 -12.56 -31.79 8.19
N ASP A 498 -12.11 -30.63 8.64
CA ASP A 498 -12.86 -29.37 8.58
C ASP A 498 -12.79 -28.75 7.16
N ASP A 499 -13.89 -28.19 6.66
CA ASP A 499 -13.97 -27.62 5.30
C ASP A 499 -13.17 -26.32 5.17
N TYR A 500 -12.60 -26.06 3.98
CA TYR A 500 -12.01 -24.76 3.67
C TYR A 500 -13.06 -23.65 3.72
N GLN A 501 -12.76 -22.55 4.42
CA GLN A 501 -13.67 -21.40 4.56
C GLN A 501 -13.00 -20.06 4.19
N HIS A 502 -13.84 -19.07 3.88
CA HIS A 502 -13.38 -17.70 3.73
C HIS A 502 -13.42 -16.95 5.05
N HIS A 503 -12.28 -16.37 5.45
CA HIS A 503 -12.23 -15.39 6.52
C HIS A 503 -12.56 -13.98 6.01
N GLY A 504 -13.19 -13.15 6.84
CA GLY A 504 -13.36 -11.71 6.61
C GLY A 504 -14.62 -11.30 5.82
N GLN A 505 -14.87 -10.00 5.83
CA GLN A 505 -16.02 -9.37 5.16
C GLN A 505 -15.77 -9.22 3.66
N GLN A 506 -16.63 -9.83 2.85
CA GLN A 506 -16.60 -9.67 1.39
C GLN A 506 -17.16 -8.32 0.94
N TRP A 507 -16.54 -7.78 -0.10
CA TRP A 507 -16.96 -6.63 -0.90
C TRP A 507 -16.91 -7.05 -2.36
N HIS A 508 -18.08 -7.35 -2.93
CA HIS A 508 -18.21 -7.94 -4.26
C HIS A 508 -18.52 -6.86 -5.28
N PHE A 509 -17.62 -6.66 -6.23
CA PHE A 509 -17.78 -5.76 -7.35
C PHE A 509 -18.54 -6.48 -8.47
N MET A 510 -19.75 -6.02 -8.77
CA MET A 510 -20.63 -6.64 -9.77
C MET A 510 -20.89 -5.69 -10.94
N PRO A 511 -20.48 -6.03 -12.17
CA PRO A 511 -20.89 -5.31 -13.36
C PRO A 511 -22.38 -5.57 -13.63
N LEU A 512 -23.12 -4.53 -14.00
CA LEU A 512 -24.54 -4.60 -14.32
C LEU A 512 -24.77 -4.22 -15.79
N PRO A 513 -25.60 -4.98 -16.53
CA PRO A 513 -25.86 -4.71 -17.94
C PRO A 513 -26.70 -3.43 -18.09
N GLN A 514 -26.29 -2.49 -18.95
CA GLN A 514 -27.10 -1.29 -19.24
C GLN A 514 -27.83 -1.44 -20.58
N ALA A 515 -29.14 -1.14 -20.62
CA ALA A 515 -29.89 -1.13 -21.87
C ALA A 515 -29.41 0.01 -22.79
N GLY A 516 -28.72 -0.33 -23.88
CA GLY A 516 -28.24 0.63 -24.88
C GLY A 516 -27.02 1.47 -24.49
N GLY A 517 -26.27 1.08 -23.44
CA GLY A 517 -25.07 1.76 -22.97
C GLY A 517 -24.00 0.81 -22.42
N PRO A 518 -22.77 1.29 -22.16
CA PRO A 518 -21.72 0.47 -21.53
C PRO A 518 -22.10 0.06 -20.10
N PRO A 519 -21.63 -1.10 -19.60
CA PRO A 519 -22.03 -1.63 -18.30
C PRO A 519 -21.64 -0.71 -17.15
N THR A 520 -22.51 -0.59 -16.14
CA THR A 520 -22.20 0.06 -14.86
C THR A 520 -21.70 -0.99 -13.87
N SER A 521 -21.26 -0.59 -12.68
CA SER A 521 -20.87 -1.53 -11.63
C SER A 521 -21.28 -1.04 -10.26
N VAL A 522 -21.46 -2.01 -9.35
CA VAL A 522 -21.83 -1.75 -7.96
C VAL A 522 -20.99 -2.61 -7.02
N LEU A 523 -20.69 -2.06 -5.84
CA LEU A 523 -20.06 -2.80 -4.75
C LEU A 523 -21.12 -3.21 -3.74
N TRP A 524 -21.23 -4.50 -3.45
CA TRP A 524 -22.26 -5.03 -2.54
C TRP A 524 -21.80 -6.28 -1.78
N LYS A 525 -22.67 -6.81 -0.90
CA LYS A 525 -22.38 -7.93 0.01
C LYS A 525 -23.38 -9.08 -0.23
N PRO A 526 -23.08 -10.04 -1.12
CA PRO A 526 -24.02 -11.11 -1.48
C PRO A 526 -24.31 -12.03 -0.30
N GLY A 527 -23.32 -12.40 0.52
CA GLY A 527 -23.54 -13.14 1.78
C GLY A 527 -24.20 -14.52 1.64
N CYS A 528 -24.24 -15.08 0.44
CA CYS A 528 -24.85 -16.38 0.10
C CYS A 528 -23.90 -17.14 -0.83
N ALA A 529 -23.57 -18.38 -0.45
CA ALA A 529 -22.52 -19.16 -1.11
C ALA A 529 -22.94 -19.59 -2.52
N GLY A 530 -24.24 -19.75 -2.74
CA GLY A 530 -24.83 -20.13 -4.01
C GLY A 530 -24.74 -19.04 -5.08
N ILE A 531 -24.84 -17.76 -4.73
CA ILE A 531 -24.56 -16.67 -5.69
C ILE A 531 -23.06 -16.56 -5.97
N GLU A 532 -22.22 -16.80 -4.95
CA GLU A 532 -20.77 -16.81 -5.09
C GLU A 532 -20.28 -17.96 -5.99
N GLN A 533 -20.94 -19.13 -5.93
CA GLN A 533 -20.61 -20.33 -6.69
C GLN A 533 -21.36 -20.45 -8.04
N ALA A 534 -22.57 -19.90 -8.18
CA ALA A 534 -23.35 -19.97 -9.42
C ALA A 534 -22.65 -19.25 -10.59
N THR A 535 -21.80 -18.26 -10.29
CA THR A 535 -20.92 -17.61 -11.27
C THR A 535 -19.96 -18.63 -11.89
N CYS A 536 -19.37 -19.55 -11.11
CA CYS A 536 -18.51 -20.64 -11.59
C CYS A 536 -19.25 -21.61 -12.53
N ALA A 537 -20.46 -22.02 -12.16
CA ALA A 537 -21.26 -22.96 -12.96
C ALA A 537 -21.62 -22.42 -14.35
N ARG A 538 -21.73 -21.09 -14.50
CA ARG A 538 -22.03 -20.43 -15.77
C ARG A 538 -20.83 -20.45 -16.73
N TYR A 539 -19.61 -20.54 -16.22
CA TYR A 539 -18.36 -20.57 -17.00
C TYR A 539 -17.82 -21.99 -17.25
N ASN A 540 -17.87 -22.90 -16.26
CA ASN A 540 -17.42 -24.29 -16.44
C ASN A 540 -18.34 -25.14 -17.34
N TYR A 541 -19.58 -24.70 -17.59
CA TYR A 541 -20.51 -25.36 -18.52
C TYR A 541 -20.04 -25.33 -19.98
N LEU A 542 -19.18 -24.37 -20.36
CA LEU A 542 -18.75 -24.15 -21.75
C LEU A 542 -17.42 -24.82 -22.12
N ALA A 543 -16.65 -25.34 -21.16
CA ALA A 543 -15.33 -25.92 -21.40
C ALA A 543 -15.33 -27.45 -21.60
N LEU A 544 -16.48 -28.14 -21.43
CA LEU A 544 -16.55 -29.61 -21.43
C LEU A 544 -17.38 -30.21 -22.57
N LYS A 545 -17.67 -29.45 -23.64
CA LYS A 545 -18.25 -30.00 -24.88
C LYS A 545 -17.23 -29.97 -26.02
N GLY A 546 -16.90 -31.16 -26.52
CA GLY A 546 -16.28 -31.33 -27.84
C GLY A 546 -17.15 -30.72 -28.94
N ASP A 547 -16.47 -30.19 -29.95
CA ASP A 547 -16.89 -29.23 -30.99
C ASP A 547 -17.11 -27.79 -30.51
N MET A 548 -15.98 -27.08 -30.48
CA MET A 548 -15.81 -25.67 -30.13
C MET A 548 -16.41 -24.72 -31.20
N PRO A 549 -17.18 -23.70 -30.80
CA PRO A 549 -17.04 -22.37 -31.37
C PRO A 549 -15.86 -21.66 -30.68
N GLU A 550 -14.87 -21.19 -31.45
CA GLU A 550 -13.73 -20.42 -30.94
C GLU A 550 -14.17 -19.29 -29.98
N ARG A 551 -13.84 -19.39 -28.67
CA ARG A 551 -13.99 -18.30 -27.70
C ARG A 551 -12.93 -18.33 -26.59
N ASN A 552 -12.43 -17.13 -26.30
CA ASN A 552 -11.34 -16.77 -25.41
C ASN A 552 -11.63 -17.02 -23.91
N GLY A 553 -10.86 -17.92 -23.30
CA GLY A 553 -10.19 -17.79 -22.00
C GLY A 553 -11.00 -17.61 -20.70
N LEU A 554 -10.44 -18.12 -19.59
CA LEU A 554 -10.56 -17.52 -18.26
C LEU A 554 -10.58 -15.99 -18.39
N SER A 555 -11.40 -15.24 -17.63
CA SER A 555 -11.25 -13.78 -17.58
C SER A 555 -10.01 -13.43 -16.75
N VAL A 556 -8.83 -13.75 -17.30
CA VAL A 556 -7.50 -13.45 -16.73
C VAL A 556 -7.43 -11.96 -16.37
N LEU A 557 -8.07 -11.12 -17.18
CA LEU A 557 -8.12 -9.67 -16.99
C LEU A 557 -8.83 -9.26 -15.68
N ASP A 558 -9.98 -9.87 -15.37
CA ASP A 558 -10.76 -9.55 -14.17
C ASP A 558 -10.07 -9.97 -12.87
N HIS A 559 -9.23 -11.01 -12.93
CA HIS A 559 -8.38 -11.43 -11.83
C HIS A 559 -7.13 -10.55 -11.68
N THR A 560 -6.69 -9.78 -12.68
CA THR A 560 -5.47 -8.97 -12.52
C THR A 560 -5.71 -7.71 -11.67
N MET A 561 -4.66 -7.22 -11.01
CA MET A 561 -4.70 -5.92 -10.33
C MET A 561 -4.96 -4.78 -11.32
N LEU A 562 -4.16 -4.72 -12.38
CA LEU A 562 -4.16 -3.59 -13.34
C LEU A 562 -5.42 -3.55 -14.22
N GLY A 563 -5.90 -4.70 -14.66
CA GLY A 563 -7.06 -4.83 -15.55
C GLY A 563 -8.40 -5.01 -14.83
N GLY A 564 -8.39 -5.47 -13.58
CA GLY A 564 -9.59 -5.80 -12.80
C GLY A 564 -9.74 -4.96 -11.54
N TYR A 565 -8.95 -5.27 -10.50
CA TYR A 565 -9.17 -4.75 -9.14
C TYR A 565 -8.96 -3.24 -8.98
N ILE A 566 -7.89 -2.67 -9.56
CA ILE A 566 -7.63 -1.22 -9.47
C ILE A 566 -8.74 -0.42 -10.18
N PRO A 567 -9.10 -0.72 -11.46
CA PRO A 567 -10.22 -0.04 -12.11
C PRO A 567 -11.55 -0.18 -11.35
N ALA A 568 -11.82 -1.36 -10.77
CA ALA A 568 -13.03 -1.62 -10.00
C ALA A 568 -13.09 -0.78 -8.70
N CYS A 569 -11.98 -0.73 -7.95
CA CYS A 569 -11.88 0.09 -6.73
C CYS A 569 -11.96 1.58 -7.06
N HIS A 570 -11.25 2.02 -8.11
CA HIS A 570 -11.30 3.40 -8.59
C HIS A 570 -12.72 3.81 -9.00
N ALA A 571 -13.40 2.95 -9.75
CA ALA A 571 -14.77 3.19 -10.18
C ALA A 571 -15.73 3.29 -8.99
N THR A 572 -15.55 2.42 -7.99
CA THR A 572 -16.32 2.47 -6.75
C THR A 572 -16.12 3.80 -6.02
N LEU A 573 -14.86 4.23 -5.83
CA LEU A 573 -14.54 5.49 -5.16
C LEU A 573 -15.21 6.68 -5.85
N LEU A 574 -15.02 6.83 -7.17
CA LEU A 574 -15.61 7.93 -7.94
C LEU A 574 -17.15 7.91 -7.91
N ARG A 575 -17.76 6.73 -8.05
CA ARG A 575 -19.23 6.58 -7.99
C ARG A 575 -19.78 6.95 -6.62
N TRP A 576 -19.11 6.52 -5.56
CA TRP A 576 -19.49 6.79 -4.18
C TRP A 576 -19.32 8.27 -3.83
N GLN A 577 -18.25 8.93 -4.32
CA GLN A 577 -18.09 10.38 -4.23
C GLN A 577 -19.24 11.14 -4.90
N GLU A 578 -19.62 10.74 -6.12
CA GLU A 578 -20.72 11.38 -6.83
C GLU A 578 -22.07 11.17 -6.14
N SER A 579 -22.30 9.97 -5.61
CA SER A 579 -23.50 9.65 -4.83
C SER A 579 -23.56 10.50 -3.55
N LEU A 580 -22.42 10.68 -2.86
CA LEU A 580 -22.31 11.53 -1.68
C LEU A 580 -22.66 12.98 -2.00
N LYS A 581 -22.14 13.54 -3.10
CA LYS A 581 -22.44 14.92 -3.55
C LYS A 581 -23.93 15.13 -3.85
N ARG A 582 -24.62 14.09 -4.35
CA ARG A 582 -26.05 14.12 -4.68
C ARG A 582 -26.97 13.78 -3.50
N GLY A 583 -26.42 13.39 -2.35
CA GLY A 583 -27.20 12.81 -1.24
C GLY A 583 -27.88 11.49 -1.59
N GLY A 584 -27.34 10.74 -2.55
CA GLY A 584 -27.86 9.47 -3.05
C GLY A 584 -27.37 8.25 -2.26
N SER A 585 -27.96 7.09 -2.56
CA SER A 585 -27.56 5.78 -2.03
C SER A 585 -26.49 5.10 -2.90
N THR A 586 -25.95 3.97 -2.45
CA THR A 586 -24.93 3.20 -3.20
C THR A 586 -25.51 2.56 -4.47
N LEU A 587 -26.82 2.27 -4.48
CA LEU A 587 -27.56 1.58 -5.54
C LEU A 587 -28.73 2.41 -6.03
N THR A 588 -28.89 2.53 -7.33
CA THR A 588 -30.13 3.08 -7.91
C THR A 588 -31.28 2.07 -7.80
N ASN A 589 -32.53 2.56 -7.89
CA ASN A 589 -33.73 1.71 -7.90
C ASN A 589 -33.70 0.67 -9.04
N LEU A 590 -33.13 1.02 -10.19
CA LEU A 590 -33.03 0.13 -11.34
C LEU A 590 -32.04 -1.01 -11.07
N GLU A 591 -30.86 -0.68 -10.54
CA GLU A 591 -29.83 -1.65 -10.19
C GLU A 591 -30.29 -2.57 -9.05
N GLN A 592 -30.98 -2.00 -8.05
CA GLN A 592 -31.61 -2.77 -6.98
C GLN A 592 -32.61 -3.78 -7.56
N LYS A 593 -33.46 -3.35 -8.51
CA LYS A 593 -34.44 -4.23 -9.13
C LYS A 593 -33.77 -5.38 -9.88
N TRP A 594 -32.76 -5.11 -10.70
CA TRP A 594 -32.02 -6.16 -11.41
C TRP A 594 -31.40 -7.19 -10.48
N LEU A 595 -30.72 -6.73 -9.42
CA LEU A 595 -30.13 -7.63 -8.44
C LEU A 595 -31.20 -8.45 -7.71
N SER A 596 -32.31 -7.82 -7.33
CA SER A 596 -33.43 -8.51 -6.68
C SER A 596 -34.04 -9.58 -7.60
N ASP A 597 -34.29 -9.25 -8.87
CA ASP A 597 -34.84 -10.17 -9.86
C ASP A 597 -33.91 -11.39 -10.08
N GLU A 598 -32.59 -11.18 -10.09
CA GLU A 598 -31.60 -12.25 -10.23
C GLU A 598 -31.56 -13.17 -8.99
N ILE A 599 -31.52 -12.58 -7.79
CA ILE A 599 -31.56 -13.31 -6.51
C ILE A 599 -32.85 -14.12 -6.39
N GLU A 600 -34.00 -13.51 -6.69
CA GLU A 600 -35.29 -14.20 -6.67
C GLU A 600 -35.38 -15.33 -7.70
N THR A 601 -34.83 -15.13 -8.90
CA THR A 601 -34.77 -16.17 -9.93
C THR A 601 -33.94 -17.36 -9.46
N TYR A 602 -32.81 -17.10 -8.80
CA TYR A 602 -31.99 -18.15 -8.19
C TYR A 602 -32.73 -18.86 -7.04
N GLY A 603 -33.35 -18.11 -6.13
CA GLY A 603 -34.16 -18.65 -5.04
C GLY A 603 -35.34 -19.51 -5.53
N LYS A 604 -36.02 -19.13 -6.62
CA LYS A 604 -37.07 -19.94 -7.27
C LYS A 604 -36.52 -21.27 -7.78
N LYS A 605 -35.31 -21.29 -8.34
CA LYS A 605 -34.65 -22.54 -8.72
C LYS A 605 -34.43 -23.40 -7.48
N LEU A 606 -33.75 -22.90 -6.43
CA LEU A 606 -33.49 -23.65 -5.20
C LEU A 606 -34.76 -24.22 -4.54
N ARG A 607 -35.84 -23.43 -4.46
CA ARG A 607 -37.13 -23.89 -3.92
C ARG A 607 -37.76 -25.01 -4.77
N ARG A 608 -37.61 -24.95 -6.11
CA ARG A 608 -38.07 -26.03 -7.01
C ARG A 608 -37.28 -27.32 -6.77
N TRP A 609 -35.98 -27.20 -6.52
CA TRP A 609 -35.08 -28.31 -6.22
C TRP A 609 -35.40 -28.98 -4.89
N LYS A 610 -35.63 -28.19 -3.84
CA LYS A 610 -36.05 -28.67 -2.52
C LYS A 610 -37.31 -29.54 -2.58
N ASN A 611 -38.22 -29.25 -3.50
CA ASN A 611 -39.51 -29.92 -3.64
C ASN A 611 -39.52 -31.05 -4.70
N VAL A 612 -38.36 -31.54 -5.16
CA VAL A 612 -38.29 -32.63 -6.14
C VAL A 612 -38.85 -33.94 -5.55
N THR A 613 -39.88 -34.49 -6.21
CA THR A 613 -40.51 -35.75 -5.80
C THR A 613 -39.74 -36.97 -6.30
N TRP A 614 -39.89 -38.11 -5.63
CA TRP A 614 -39.34 -39.40 -6.07
C TRP A 614 -39.74 -39.76 -7.50
N SER A 615 -40.99 -39.47 -7.89
CA SER A 615 -41.47 -39.73 -9.26
C SER A 615 -40.71 -38.89 -10.29
N GLN A 616 -40.52 -37.60 -10.02
CA GLN A 616 -39.74 -36.71 -10.90
C GLN A 616 -38.27 -37.11 -10.96
N TYR A 617 -37.67 -37.47 -9.81
CA TYR A 617 -36.29 -37.94 -9.74
C TYR A 617 -36.10 -39.26 -10.51
N LYS A 618 -37.02 -40.22 -10.34
CA LYS A 618 -36.98 -41.52 -11.03
C LYS A 618 -37.15 -41.40 -12.55
N ASN A 619 -38.02 -40.51 -13.00
CA ASN A 619 -38.36 -40.34 -14.42
C ASN A 619 -37.41 -39.43 -15.20
N ASP A 620 -36.41 -38.86 -14.51
CA ASP A 620 -35.34 -38.09 -15.11
C ASP A 620 -34.60 -38.94 -16.15
N PRO A 621 -34.49 -38.48 -17.42
CA PRO A 621 -33.81 -39.23 -18.49
C PRO A 621 -32.39 -39.70 -18.13
N ARG A 622 -31.74 -39.02 -17.20
CA ARG A 622 -30.35 -39.21 -16.80
C ARG A 622 -30.18 -40.31 -15.74
N ASN A 623 -31.28 -40.72 -15.12
CA ASN A 623 -31.34 -41.74 -14.07
C ASN A 623 -31.76 -43.11 -14.59
N ARG A 624 -32.04 -43.22 -15.89
CA ARG A 624 -32.57 -44.44 -16.53
C ARG A 624 -31.59 -45.61 -16.54
N SER A 625 -30.28 -45.34 -16.42
CA SER A 625 -29.21 -46.34 -16.42
C SER A 625 -28.81 -46.84 -15.02
N ILE A 626 -29.38 -46.28 -13.95
CA ILE A 626 -29.03 -46.60 -12.56
C ILE A 626 -30.01 -47.64 -12.01
N PRO A 627 -29.55 -48.72 -11.35
CA PRO A 627 -30.43 -49.68 -10.68
C PRO A 627 -31.38 -49.01 -9.69
N THR A 628 -32.64 -49.43 -9.63
CA THR A 628 -33.68 -48.73 -8.86
C THR A 628 -33.41 -48.67 -7.35
N TRP A 629 -32.68 -49.64 -6.80
CA TRP A 629 -32.31 -49.67 -5.37
C TRP A 629 -31.22 -48.63 -5.05
N ASP A 630 -30.17 -48.55 -5.87
CA ASP A 630 -29.15 -47.50 -5.81
C ASP A 630 -29.78 -46.11 -6.00
N LEU A 631 -30.70 -45.98 -6.97
CA LEU A 631 -31.39 -44.73 -7.25
C LEU A 631 -32.22 -44.24 -6.05
N ARG A 632 -32.83 -45.17 -5.29
CA ARG A 632 -33.65 -44.85 -4.12
C ARG A 632 -32.79 -44.43 -2.92
N ARG A 633 -31.65 -45.10 -2.71
CA ARG A 633 -30.66 -44.69 -1.70
C ARG A 633 -30.12 -43.30 -2.02
N ASN A 634 -29.67 -43.10 -3.27
CA ASN A 634 -29.16 -41.81 -3.75
C ASN A 634 -30.20 -40.70 -3.58
N TYR A 635 -31.48 -40.96 -3.87
CA TYR A 635 -32.56 -39.99 -3.65
C TYR A 635 -32.78 -39.65 -2.17
N GLN A 636 -32.68 -40.62 -1.27
CA GLN A 636 -32.87 -40.39 0.17
C GLN A 636 -31.72 -39.58 0.77
N GLU A 637 -30.48 -39.93 0.43
CA GLU A 637 -29.28 -39.19 0.82
C GLU A 637 -29.29 -37.77 0.25
N ALA A 638 -29.60 -37.64 -1.05
CA ALA A 638 -29.81 -36.37 -1.73
C ALA A 638 -30.86 -35.49 -1.06
N LYS A 639 -32.01 -36.08 -0.71
CA LYS A 639 -33.13 -35.34 -0.12
C LYS A 639 -32.81 -34.83 1.27
N ALA A 640 -32.11 -35.64 2.09
CA ALA A 640 -31.67 -35.24 3.42
C ALA A 640 -30.68 -34.06 3.34
N ALA A 641 -29.66 -34.14 2.49
CA ALA A 641 -28.71 -33.05 2.27
C ALA A 641 -29.38 -31.78 1.71
N ILE A 642 -30.31 -31.93 0.76
CA ILE A 642 -31.09 -30.81 0.20
C ILE A 642 -31.95 -30.13 1.26
N GLU A 643 -32.63 -30.89 2.13
CA GLU A 643 -33.58 -30.31 3.08
C GLU A 643 -32.89 -29.37 4.08
N GLU A 644 -31.69 -29.69 4.51
CA GLU A 644 -30.91 -28.86 5.44
C GLU A 644 -30.21 -27.69 4.71
N ASP A 645 -29.34 -27.98 3.74
CA ASP A 645 -28.45 -26.99 3.14
C ASP A 645 -29.17 -25.99 2.23
N VAL A 646 -30.16 -26.46 1.46
CA VAL A 646 -30.93 -25.56 0.57
C VAL A 646 -31.83 -24.64 1.39
N THR A 647 -32.28 -25.06 2.58
CA THR A 647 -33.04 -24.18 3.48
C THR A 647 -32.16 -23.06 4.00
N VAL A 648 -30.97 -23.40 4.51
CA VAL A 648 -29.98 -22.42 4.97
C VAL A 648 -29.62 -21.43 3.86
N GLU A 649 -29.42 -21.92 2.64
CA GLU A 649 -29.09 -21.08 1.49
C GLU A 649 -30.27 -20.18 1.06
N ILE A 650 -31.50 -20.69 1.09
CA ILE A 650 -32.71 -19.88 0.86
C ILE A 650 -32.84 -18.77 1.91
N ASP A 651 -32.61 -19.08 3.18
CA ASP A 651 -32.68 -18.09 4.26
C ASP A 651 -31.61 -17.00 4.08
N LYS A 652 -30.39 -17.39 3.68
CA LYS A 652 -29.34 -16.44 3.31
C LYS A 652 -29.74 -15.55 2.14
N LEU A 653 -30.37 -16.08 1.09
CA LEU A 653 -30.86 -15.28 -0.05
C LEU A 653 -31.93 -14.27 0.39
N ASP A 654 -32.85 -14.68 1.26
CA ASP A 654 -33.90 -13.81 1.79
C ASP A 654 -33.28 -12.68 2.65
N MET A 655 -32.25 -12.99 3.47
CA MET A 655 -31.45 -11.99 4.18
C MET A 655 -30.70 -11.04 3.22
N THR A 656 -30.19 -11.56 2.10
CA THR A 656 -29.48 -10.78 1.09
C THR A 656 -30.41 -9.79 0.39
N LEU A 657 -31.65 -10.19 0.06
CA LEU A 657 -32.67 -9.28 -0.46
C LEU A 657 -32.98 -8.14 0.54
N GLN A 658 -33.06 -8.45 1.84
CA GLN A 658 -33.25 -7.42 2.88
C GLN A 658 -32.07 -6.45 2.96
N ARG A 659 -30.82 -6.96 2.95
CA ARG A 659 -29.61 -6.13 2.94
C ARG A 659 -29.55 -5.25 1.69
N LEU A 660 -29.89 -5.79 0.53
CA LEU A 660 -29.95 -5.06 -0.73
C LEU A 660 -30.97 -3.91 -0.66
N ALA A 661 -32.14 -4.16 -0.08
CA ALA A 661 -33.17 -3.14 0.12
C ALA A 661 -32.74 -2.04 1.10
N LEU A 662 -31.94 -2.37 2.12
CA LEU A 662 -31.35 -1.38 3.03
C LEU A 662 -30.29 -0.53 2.32
N LEU A 663 -29.38 -1.16 1.56
CA LEU A 663 -28.34 -0.46 0.79
C LEU A 663 -28.93 0.54 -0.22
N ALA A 664 -30.04 0.20 -0.86
CA ALA A 664 -30.71 1.10 -1.81
C ALA A 664 -31.38 2.31 -1.12
N LYS A 665 -31.76 2.19 0.16
CA LYS A 665 -32.45 3.24 0.93
C LYS A 665 -31.51 4.14 1.72
N GLN A 666 -30.38 3.62 2.17
CA GLN A 666 -29.45 4.38 3.01
C GLN A 666 -28.57 5.30 2.17
N PRO A 667 -28.57 6.62 2.44
CA PRO A 667 -27.65 7.53 1.79
C PRO A 667 -26.20 7.14 2.10
N ILE A 668 -25.33 7.28 1.11
CA ILE A 668 -23.91 7.07 1.35
C ILE A 668 -23.36 8.15 2.29
N THR A 669 -22.48 7.74 3.19
CA THR A 669 -21.86 8.66 4.16
C THR A 669 -20.44 9.01 3.75
N SER A 670 -19.97 10.19 4.15
CA SER A 670 -18.56 10.59 3.94
C SER A 670 -17.58 9.58 4.58
N SER A 671 -17.97 8.94 5.69
CA SER A 671 -17.16 7.88 6.32
C SER A 671 -17.05 6.62 5.46
N ALA A 672 -18.08 6.26 4.70
CA ALA A 672 -18.01 5.11 3.78
C ALA A 672 -17.08 5.39 2.57
N VAL A 673 -16.97 6.66 2.17
CA VAL A 673 -16.11 7.06 1.05
C VAL A 673 -14.66 7.21 1.49
N TYR A 674 -14.42 7.97 2.57
CA TYR A 674 -13.09 8.44 2.96
C TYR A 674 -12.67 8.03 4.37
N GLY A 675 -13.53 7.37 5.14
CA GLY A 675 -13.24 7.01 6.53
C GLY A 675 -12.85 8.22 7.39
N GLN A 676 -11.73 8.09 8.11
CA GLN A 676 -11.13 9.13 8.96
C GLN A 676 -10.33 10.16 8.17
N ALA A 677 -9.94 9.88 6.91
CA ALA A 677 -9.17 10.80 6.09
C ALA A 677 -9.88 12.15 5.86
N LYS A 678 -11.22 12.14 5.92
CA LYS A 678 -12.05 13.37 5.85
C LYS A 678 -11.74 14.40 6.95
N ASN A 679 -11.12 13.96 8.05
CA ASN A 679 -10.78 14.83 9.18
C ASN A 679 -9.48 15.61 8.94
N HIS A 680 -8.78 15.37 7.83
CA HIS A 680 -7.59 16.12 7.45
C HIS A 680 -7.93 17.60 7.22
N LEU A 681 -7.10 18.51 7.74
CA LEU A 681 -7.38 19.96 7.71
C LEU A 681 -7.54 20.50 6.27
N GLU A 682 -6.72 20.01 5.34
CA GLU A 682 -6.76 20.38 3.92
C GLU A 682 -7.53 19.37 3.05
N PHE A 683 -8.39 18.53 3.63
CA PHE A 683 -9.04 17.41 2.93
C PHE A 683 -9.66 17.80 1.58
N GLU A 684 -10.48 18.85 1.54
CA GLU A 684 -11.15 19.30 0.32
C GLU A 684 -10.16 19.72 -0.79
N LYS A 685 -9.03 20.35 -0.41
CA LYS A 685 -7.98 20.75 -1.33
C LYS A 685 -7.25 19.54 -1.90
N LEU A 686 -6.94 18.54 -1.07
CA LEU A 686 -6.29 17.30 -1.51
C LEU A 686 -7.18 16.50 -2.47
N VAL A 687 -8.48 16.37 -2.15
CA VAL A 687 -9.45 15.70 -3.04
C VAL A 687 -9.60 16.47 -4.35
N ALA A 688 -9.69 17.80 -4.32
CA ALA A 688 -9.80 18.63 -5.52
C ALA A 688 -8.55 18.51 -6.42
N HIS A 689 -7.36 18.47 -5.82
CA HIS A 689 -6.09 18.25 -6.52
C HIS A 689 -6.05 16.86 -7.17
N TRP A 690 -6.39 15.81 -6.43
CA TRP A 690 -6.48 14.46 -6.99
C TRP A 690 -7.51 14.36 -8.13
N LEU A 691 -8.67 15.02 -8.01
CA LEU A 691 -9.67 15.10 -9.08
C LEU A 691 -9.23 16.00 -10.25
N ALA A 692 -8.09 16.68 -10.18
CA ALA A 692 -7.57 17.49 -11.28
C ALA A 692 -6.94 16.64 -12.39
N HIS A 693 -6.44 15.44 -12.07
CA HIS A 693 -5.92 14.49 -13.05
C HIS A 693 -7.02 14.08 -14.03
N ASN A 694 -6.68 14.03 -15.33
CA ASN A 694 -7.65 13.76 -16.40
C ASN A 694 -8.31 12.38 -16.24
N GLU A 695 -7.57 11.43 -15.70
CA GLU A 695 -7.93 10.03 -15.46
C GLU A 695 -8.97 9.91 -14.35
N ASN A 696 -8.87 10.75 -13.33
CA ASN A 696 -9.82 10.81 -12.22
C ASN A 696 -11.10 11.60 -12.60
N ARG A 697 -11.02 12.45 -13.64
CA ARG A 697 -12.17 13.16 -14.22
C ARG A 697 -12.96 12.33 -15.22
N LYS A 698 -12.28 11.48 -15.99
CA LYS A 698 -12.93 10.54 -16.89
C LYS A 698 -13.58 9.46 -16.04
N THR A 699 -14.84 9.67 -15.65
CA THR A 699 -15.64 8.64 -14.97
C THR A 699 -15.47 7.33 -15.72
N PRO A 700 -14.80 6.32 -15.13
CA PRO A 700 -14.68 5.00 -15.76
C PRO A 700 -16.08 4.56 -16.16
N GLN A 701 -16.23 3.87 -17.29
CA GLN A 701 -17.57 3.44 -17.74
C GLN A 701 -18.32 2.68 -16.62
N LEU A 702 -17.57 1.91 -15.83
CA LEU A 702 -18.01 1.18 -14.64
C LEU A 702 -18.50 2.06 -13.47
N ALA A 703 -18.05 3.32 -13.39
CA ALA A 703 -18.45 4.27 -12.35
C ALA A 703 -19.74 5.05 -12.68
N ARG A 704 -20.30 4.86 -13.88
CA ARG A 704 -21.50 5.59 -14.30
C ARG A 704 -22.71 5.20 -13.45
N ILE A 705 -23.53 6.20 -13.10
CA ILE A 705 -24.83 6.03 -12.44
C ILE A 705 -25.90 6.10 -13.53
N PRO A 706 -26.78 5.08 -13.69
CA PRO A 706 -27.86 5.13 -14.67
C PRO A 706 -28.76 6.34 -14.47
N GLY A 707 -29.03 7.10 -15.55
CA GLY A 707 -30.01 8.19 -15.53
C GLY A 707 -31.45 7.66 -15.59
N PRO A 708 -32.47 8.46 -15.18
CA PRO A 708 -33.87 8.09 -15.37
C PRO A 708 -34.15 7.90 -16.86
N SER A 709 -34.70 6.74 -17.23
CA SER A 709 -35.04 6.43 -18.62
C SER A 709 -36.02 7.46 -19.16
N ARG A 710 -35.70 8.11 -20.29
CA ARG A 710 -36.60 9.03 -21.03
C ARG A 710 -37.89 8.38 -21.57
N HIS A 711 -38.17 7.12 -21.25
CA HIS A 711 -39.33 6.37 -21.73
C HIS A 711 -40.43 6.13 -20.67
N GLN A 712 -40.44 6.87 -19.56
CA GLN A 712 -41.55 6.81 -18.58
C GLN A 712 -42.61 7.91 -18.75
N TYR A 713 -42.54 8.71 -19.81
CA TYR A 713 -43.60 9.63 -20.22
C TYR A 713 -43.80 9.55 -21.74
N ALA A 714 -44.40 8.45 -22.20
CA ALA A 714 -45.02 8.36 -23.52
C ALA A 714 -46.24 7.43 -23.42
#